data_AF-A0A661ZN88-F1
#
_entry.id   AF-A0A661ZN88-F1
#
_cell.length_a   1.000
_cell.length_b   1.000
_cell.length_c   1.000
_cell.angle_alpha   90.00
_cell.angle_beta   90.00
_cell.angle_gamma   90.00
#
_symmetry.space_group_name_H-M   'P 1'
#
loop_
_entity.id
_entity.type
_entity.pdbx_description
1 polymer ?
#
loop_
_entity_poly.entity_id
_entity_poly.type
_entity_poly.pdbx_seq_one_letter_code
_entity_poly.pdbx_strand_id
1 'polypeptide(L)'
;GASFTATTANTIHYNSGVWRGGIANDDPNTVFGNIDVNKSAGYFQIWTDGNEPIIVDGDFTLAANQFEMNNLSVVIHGNFTDQSASETYLYNALSKSVKGGDNDSSGTKNEDNNKGDVKKGGKAKGGYLEIDTDFTLNGLLDVADGDVLLHGDFNIASTGTLDITTGTVIADQAFYKNKEWQQLDGTINMTDGLFEITYNSFRFGSGSINNISGGIIRGGAAFYAFGSSFNPSAGLVELTGDLVDANIYLVSGSTFYNLTINSTAGNTVHLHTDGITVTNNIEIQAGGLECGYGSSHNLFVGGDWTDNVGGFIPNTGTVTFNGTNDISITPGETFYNLTLNKASSGDWLTLSDDVIALGNLVVNGGALHTAANILDVNGDVNIDGGTLFIQAGGTLKVGDNKTLTATSGSNFFIEGSSSNYATLTHSGTGRYNCDIYGQIAANYAVFEYMKGNGVYVYPGGTVNPTYTFNHCIFQNGAPAKGSAYLVLNSSNTFTSIDTYFDNAGGDVGNNVWKSVGAGNATFVAATGDFAGPEFEHDPYNRIHWTDIDIELDLTVMLEGPYNGTDMDTDLRDEGVIPLSQPFNVYPYNYAGLESVGSIPPNVVDWVLVELRDADSPANADAASTFEKHAAFLLNDGSIVDLNGSSPLAYTTSYNQKMYPVILQLNHLAVISGTNLQRDASGVYAFNFINGGAFGGAAGQKEVSAGVWAMFGGDGSGNGSITTGDIGSWEFNAGSQGYFYGDYNLDSQADNKDKNDICVPNIGESSQVNEPEKATMENNSRFKKD
;
A
#
# COMPACT_ATOMS: atom_id res chain seq x y z
N GLY A 1 24.42 -72.41 9.79
CA GLY A 1 25.21 -73.66 9.70
C GLY A 1 24.30 -74.86 9.57
N ALA A 2 23.34 -75.01 10.49
CA ALA A 2 22.10 -75.73 10.19
C ALA A 2 21.09 -74.70 9.63
N SER A 3 20.65 -74.89 8.39
CA SER A 3 19.59 -74.09 7.78
C SER A 3 18.22 -74.61 8.22
N PHE A 4 17.34 -73.73 8.69
CA PHE A 4 15.95 -74.06 8.97
C PHE A 4 15.07 -73.52 7.85
N THR A 5 14.30 -74.38 7.19
CA THR A 5 13.35 -73.95 6.15
C THR A 5 11.99 -74.56 6.47
N ALA A 6 11.06 -73.69 6.82
CA ALA A 6 9.66 -74.01 6.99
C ALA A 6 8.84 -73.33 5.88
N THR A 7 7.60 -73.79 5.71
CA THR A 7 6.64 -73.27 4.72
C THR A 7 5.36 -72.83 5.42
N THR A 8 4.42 -72.25 4.68
CA THR A 8 3.04 -71.96 5.15
C THR A 8 2.29 -73.16 5.73
N ALA A 9 2.73 -74.40 5.48
CA ALA A 9 2.16 -75.61 6.08
C ALA A 9 2.66 -75.88 7.52
N ASN A 10 3.61 -75.08 8.02
CA ASN A 10 4.23 -75.27 9.33
C ASN A 10 3.92 -74.05 10.21
N THR A 11 3.57 -74.29 11.48
CA THR A 11 3.35 -73.22 12.46
C THR A 11 4.25 -73.41 13.67
N ILE A 12 4.96 -72.35 14.04
CA ILE A 12 5.75 -72.27 15.27
C ILE A 12 4.89 -71.57 16.33
N HIS A 13 4.43 -72.35 17.31
CA HIS A 13 3.60 -71.83 18.40
C HIS A 13 4.46 -71.43 19.61
N TYR A 14 4.38 -70.16 19.99
CA TYR A 14 4.95 -69.61 21.21
C TYR A 14 3.86 -69.47 22.29
N ASN A 15 3.56 -70.58 22.98
CA ASN A 15 2.46 -70.69 23.94
C ASN A 15 2.90 -70.96 25.40
N SER A 16 4.20 -70.86 25.70
CA SER A 16 4.73 -71.12 27.04
C SER A 16 4.45 -69.97 28.01
N GLY A 17 4.25 -70.24 29.29
CA GLY A 17 4.20 -69.22 30.36
C GLY A 17 5.56 -68.62 30.76
N VAL A 18 6.61 -68.80 29.96
CA VAL A 18 7.94 -68.24 30.22
C VAL A 18 7.92 -66.73 29.94
N TRP A 19 8.42 -65.95 30.90
CA TRP A 19 8.40 -64.49 30.85
C TRP A 19 9.19 -63.89 29.66
N ARG A 20 10.27 -64.55 29.23
CA ARG A 20 11.09 -64.13 28.07
C ARG A 20 11.18 -65.27 27.07
N GLY A 21 10.65 -65.08 25.87
CA GLY A 21 10.80 -66.02 24.75
C GLY A 21 11.13 -65.27 23.47
N GLY A 22 11.67 -65.95 22.46
CA GLY A 22 12.12 -65.25 21.26
C GLY A 22 12.64 -66.14 20.15
N ILE A 23 13.12 -65.47 19.10
CA ILE A 23 13.82 -66.05 17.95
C ILE A 23 15.13 -65.30 17.75
N ALA A 24 16.19 -66.03 17.41
CA ALA A 24 17.42 -65.47 16.85
C ALA A 24 17.69 -66.18 15.51
N ASN A 25 18.26 -65.46 14.54
CA ASN A 25 18.74 -66.06 13.29
C ASN A 25 20.17 -65.62 12.99
N ASP A 26 21.04 -66.59 12.72
CA ASP A 26 22.44 -66.41 12.32
C ASP A 26 22.74 -67.06 10.96
N ASP A 27 21.72 -67.56 10.26
CA ASP A 27 21.86 -68.17 8.93
C ASP A 27 21.03 -67.38 7.90
N PRO A 28 21.68 -66.79 6.88
CA PRO A 28 21.00 -65.96 5.89
C PRO A 28 20.00 -66.73 5.01
N ASN A 29 20.03 -68.07 5.05
CA ASN A 29 19.12 -68.92 4.27
C ASN A 29 17.94 -69.47 5.10
N THR A 30 17.82 -69.08 6.37
CA THR A 30 16.72 -69.53 7.22
C THR A 30 15.43 -68.83 6.82
N VAL A 31 14.36 -69.60 6.64
CA VAL A 31 13.00 -69.11 6.38
C VAL A 31 12.05 -69.79 7.36
N PHE A 32 11.25 -69.00 8.05
CA PHE A 32 10.23 -69.46 8.99
C PHE A 32 8.89 -69.63 8.27
N GLY A 33 8.08 -70.62 8.68
CA GLY A 33 6.69 -70.76 8.26
C GLY A 33 5.80 -69.81 9.07
N ASN A 34 4.56 -70.20 9.38
CA ASN A 34 3.70 -69.39 10.24
C ASN A 34 4.29 -69.25 11.67
N ILE A 35 4.11 -68.10 12.29
CA ILE A 35 4.48 -67.82 13.69
C ILE A 35 3.21 -67.42 14.45
N ASP A 36 2.94 -68.10 15.56
CA ASP A 36 1.81 -67.80 16.44
C ASP A 36 2.32 -67.48 17.86
N VAL A 37 2.24 -66.21 18.25
CA VAL A 37 2.63 -65.70 19.56
C VAL A 37 1.39 -65.55 20.45
N ASN A 38 1.11 -66.60 21.22
CA ASN A 38 -0.02 -66.66 22.13
C ASN A 38 0.41 -67.17 23.52
N LYS A 39 1.17 -66.35 24.25
CA LYS A 39 1.61 -66.65 25.62
C LYS A 39 0.85 -65.81 26.65
N SER A 40 0.83 -66.29 27.89
CA SER A 40 -0.03 -65.76 28.97
C SER A 40 0.62 -64.67 29.84
N ALA A 41 1.93 -64.44 29.69
CA ALA A 41 2.68 -63.39 30.39
C ALA A 41 4.07 -63.18 29.74
N GLY A 42 4.57 -61.94 29.77
CA GLY A 42 5.91 -61.59 29.29
C GLY A 42 5.94 -61.02 27.88
N TYR A 43 7.10 -61.11 27.23
CA TYR A 43 7.32 -60.58 25.89
C TYR A 43 7.99 -61.59 24.96
N PHE A 44 7.67 -61.48 23.68
CA PHE A 44 8.33 -62.17 22.58
C PHE A 44 9.35 -61.21 21.95
N GLN A 45 10.60 -61.65 21.78
CA GLN A 45 11.67 -60.79 21.29
C GLN A 45 12.42 -61.43 20.14
N ILE A 46 12.81 -60.63 19.15
CA ILE A 46 13.89 -61.02 18.24
C ILE A 46 15.21 -60.70 18.94
N TRP A 47 15.97 -61.74 19.28
CA TRP A 47 17.21 -61.62 20.06
C TRP A 47 18.34 -61.05 19.20
N THR A 48 19.11 -60.13 19.79
CA THR A 48 20.32 -59.49 19.21
C THR A 48 21.47 -60.43 18.91
N ASP A 49 21.41 -61.66 19.45
CA ASP A 49 22.45 -62.66 19.26
C ASP A 49 22.50 -63.16 17.81
N GLY A 50 21.40 -62.95 17.06
CA GLY A 50 21.30 -63.19 15.63
C GLY A 50 21.74 -61.99 14.79
N ASN A 51 22.46 -62.24 13.69
CA ASN A 51 22.91 -61.19 12.75
C ASN A 51 22.12 -61.15 11.44
N GLU A 52 21.14 -62.04 11.25
CA GLU A 52 20.39 -62.20 10.01
C GLU A 52 18.90 -61.84 10.22
N PRO A 53 18.20 -61.36 9.18
CA PRO A 53 16.77 -61.03 9.28
C PRO A 53 15.91 -62.25 9.62
N ILE A 54 14.75 -62.01 10.22
CA ILE A 54 13.70 -63.01 10.40
C ILE A 54 12.76 -62.93 9.18
N ILE A 55 12.85 -63.92 8.30
CA ILE A 55 11.99 -64.03 7.12
C ILE A 55 10.86 -65.02 7.42
N VAL A 56 9.62 -64.56 7.39
CA VAL A 56 8.40 -65.35 7.65
C VAL A 56 7.65 -65.55 6.34
N ASP A 57 7.79 -66.73 5.73
CA ASP A 57 7.06 -67.17 4.53
C ASP A 57 5.71 -67.80 4.93
N GLY A 58 4.92 -67.03 5.69
CA GLY A 58 3.65 -67.43 6.30
C GLY A 58 3.05 -66.33 7.18
N ASP A 59 1.96 -66.64 7.88
CA ASP A 59 1.28 -65.68 8.75
C ASP A 59 2.05 -65.48 10.07
N PHE A 60 2.09 -64.24 10.57
CA PHE A 60 2.54 -63.91 11.92
C PHE A 60 1.34 -63.43 12.74
N THR A 61 0.93 -64.20 13.74
CA THR A 61 -0.14 -63.80 14.68
C THR A 61 0.47 -63.39 16.02
N LEU A 62 0.12 -62.19 16.49
CA LEU A 62 0.42 -61.67 17.82
C LEU A 62 -0.87 -61.53 18.62
N ALA A 63 -1.19 -62.53 19.46
CA ALA A 63 -2.25 -62.38 20.47
C ALA A 63 -1.87 -61.28 21.48
N ALA A 64 -2.72 -60.98 22.47
CA ALA A 64 -2.46 -60.01 23.55
C ALA A 64 -1.10 -60.23 24.27
N ASN A 65 -0.02 -59.71 23.70
CA ASN A 65 1.37 -59.96 24.03
C ASN A 65 2.23 -58.81 23.50
N GLN A 66 3.40 -58.66 24.12
CA GLN A 66 4.42 -57.74 23.67
C GLN A 66 5.38 -58.43 22.68
N PHE A 67 5.66 -57.76 21.57
CA PHE A 67 6.65 -58.12 20.55
C PHE A 67 7.73 -57.03 20.49
N GLU A 68 9.00 -57.39 20.66
CA GLU A 68 10.13 -56.47 20.60
C GLU A 68 11.14 -56.86 19.51
N MET A 69 11.53 -55.90 18.68
CA MET A 69 12.56 -56.07 17.65
C MET A 69 13.79 -55.25 18.05
N ASN A 70 14.82 -55.88 18.59
CA ASN A 70 15.99 -55.19 19.13
C ASN A 70 16.99 -54.84 18.01
N ASN A 71 16.63 -53.88 17.16
CA ASN A 71 17.43 -53.38 16.02
C ASN A 71 17.74 -54.43 14.94
N LEU A 72 16.76 -55.29 14.68
CA LEU A 72 16.81 -56.35 13.68
C LEU A 72 15.64 -56.21 12.69
N SER A 73 15.80 -56.84 11.53
CA SER A 73 14.80 -56.84 10.47
C SER A 73 13.88 -58.06 10.56
N VAL A 74 12.58 -57.83 10.41
CA VAL A 74 11.55 -58.86 10.28
C VAL A 74 10.78 -58.58 9.00
N VAL A 75 10.68 -59.58 8.13
CA VAL A 75 9.91 -59.52 6.88
C VAL A 75 8.84 -60.59 6.94
N ILE A 76 7.59 -60.20 6.71
CA ILE A 76 6.41 -61.07 6.81
C ILE A 76 5.73 -61.10 5.44
N HIS A 77 5.86 -62.23 4.74
CA HIS A 77 5.24 -62.44 3.42
C HIS A 77 3.75 -62.81 3.51
N GLY A 78 3.30 -63.32 4.67
CA GLY A 78 1.88 -63.58 4.97
C GLY A 78 1.24 -62.46 5.79
N ASN A 79 0.09 -62.74 6.43
CA ASN A 79 -0.61 -61.74 7.21
C ASN A 79 0.09 -61.49 8.55
N PHE A 80 0.32 -60.22 8.89
CA PHE A 80 0.59 -59.83 10.27
C PHE A 80 -0.73 -59.50 10.97
N THR A 81 -1.11 -60.27 11.98
CA THR A 81 -2.36 -60.09 12.73
C THR A 81 -2.06 -59.79 14.19
N ASP A 82 -2.50 -58.64 14.67
CA ASP A 82 -2.43 -58.26 16.08
C ASP A 82 -3.83 -58.22 16.74
N GLN A 83 -3.88 -57.85 18.02
CA GLN A 83 -5.11 -57.68 18.79
C GLN A 83 -5.06 -56.36 19.55
N SER A 84 -6.20 -55.90 20.07
CA SER A 84 -6.29 -54.62 20.80
C SER A 84 -5.40 -54.49 22.03
N ALA A 85 -4.88 -55.59 22.56
CA ALA A 85 -3.97 -55.62 23.71
C ALA A 85 -2.56 -56.10 23.32
N SER A 86 -2.26 -56.19 22.02
CA SER A 86 -0.93 -56.50 21.51
C SER A 86 -0.08 -55.24 21.47
N GLU A 87 1.22 -55.37 21.71
CA GLU A 87 2.16 -54.26 21.67
C GLU A 87 3.38 -54.64 20.85
N THR A 88 3.67 -53.93 19.76
CA THR A 88 4.85 -54.13 18.92
C THR A 88 5.80 -52.96 19.09
N TYR A 89 7.03 -53.24 19.49
CA TYR A 89 8.09 -52.25 19.64
C TYR A 89 9.21 -52.57 18.65
N LEU A 90 9.58 -51.61 17.80
CA LEU A 90 10.74 -51.72 16.91
C LEU A 90 12.06 -51.47 17.67
N TYR A 91 12.05 -51.65 18.99
CA TYR A 91 13.23 -51.52 19.83
C TYR A 91 13.03 -52.37 21.10
N ASN A 92 14.07 -52.42 21.92
CA ASN A 92 13.99 -53.06 23.23
C ASN A 92 13.33 -52.12 24.25
N ALA A 93 12.01 -52.25 24.45
CA ALA A 93 11.22 -51.37 25.31
C ALA A 93 11.63 -51.44 26.80
N LEU A 94 12.13 -52.59 27.25
CA LEU A 94 12.68 -52.74 28.61
C LEU A 94 13.93 -51.90 28.88
N SER A 95 14.63 -51.42 27.86
CA SER A 95 15.74 -50.46 28.05
C SER A 95 15.26 -49.03 28.37
N LYS A 96 14.00 -48.70 28.05
CA LYS A 96 13.36 -47.39 28.31
C LYS A 96 12.84 -47.29 29.75
N SER A 97 12.46 -48.41 30.38
CA SER A 97 11.90 -48.46 31.74
C SER A 97 12.92 -48.47 32.88
N VAL A 98 14.23 -48.62 32.61
CA VAL A 98 15.26 -48.80 33.67
C VAL A 98 15.95 -47.49 34.12
N LYS A 99 15.46 -46.31 33.72
CA LYS A 99 15.98 -45.01 34.25
C LYS A 99 15.00 -44.26 35.14
N GLY A 100 14.22 -45.01 35.92
CA GLY A 100 13.33 -44.47 36.94
C GLY A 100 13.45 -45.21 38.26
N GLY A 101 14.61 -45.09 38.92
CA GLY A 101 14.80 -45.50 40.31
C GLY A 101 15.09 -46.98 40.55
N ASP A 102 16.36 -47.34 40.61
CA ASP A 102 16.81 -48.27 41.65
C ASP A 102 18.23 -47.91 42.10
N ASN A 103 18.35 -47.66 43.40
CA ASN A 103 19.62 -47.63 44.11
C ASN A 103 20.14 -49.07 44.18
N ASP A 104 21.03 -49.46 43.27
CA ASP A 104 22.02 -50.50 43.61
C ASP A 104 23.44 -49.93 43.47
N SER A 105 23.84 -49.31 44.57
CA SER A 105 25.23 -49.12 44.93
C SER A 105 25.84 -50.47 45.30
N SER A 106 26.22 -51.27 44.31
CA SER A 106 27.22 -52.32 44.51
C SER A 106 28.07 -52.49 43.26
N GLY A 107 29.14 -51.70 43.22
CA GLY A 107 30.24 -51.95 42.30
C GLY A 107 30.86 -53.30 42.62
N THR A 108 30.63 -54.29 41.76
CA THR A 108 31.55 -55.39 41.54
C THR A 108 31.76 -55.56 40.05
N LYS A 109 32.94 -55.08 39.61
CA LYS A 109 33.58 -55.53 38.37
C LYS A 109 33.67 -57.05 38.41
N ASN A 110 33.23 -57.71 37.36
CA ASN A 110 33.88 -58.93 36.90
C ASN A 110 34.02 -58.85 35.39
N GLU A 111 35.21 -58.47 34.96
CA GLU A 111 35.72 -58.81 33.65
C GLU A 111 35.88 -60.33 33.61
N ASP A 112 35.30 -61.00 32.62
CA ASP A 112 35.97 -62.15 32.01
C ASP A 112 35.70 -62.15 30.50
N ASN A 113 36.81 -61.87 29.82
CA ASN A 113 37.01 -61.74 28.40
C ASN A 113 36.63 -63.00 27.60
N ASN A 114 36.12 -62.79 26.38
CA ASN A 114 36.77 -63.18 25.11
C ASN A 114 35.81 -63.84 24.08
N LYS A 115 35.07 -63.00 23.34
CA LYS A 115 34.82 -63.20 21.90
C LYS A 115 34.28 -61.91 21.25
N GLY A 116 35.18 -61.13 20.63
CA GLY A 116 34.86 -60.29 19.48
C GLY A 116 33.72 -59.27 19.59
N ASP A 117 33.58 -58.54 20.70
CA ASP A 117 32.66 -57.38 20.75
C ASP A 117 33.23 -56.20 19.96
N VAL A 118 32.78 -56.07 18.72
CA VAL A 118 32.80 -54.78 18.03
C VAL A 118 31.85 -53.87 18.79
N LYS A 119 32.39 -53.08 19.72
CA LYS A 119 31.71 -51.89 20.25
C LYS A 119 31.42 -50.94 19.09
N LYS A 120 30.25 -51.05 18.45
CA LYS A 120 29.70 -49.97 17.61
C LYS A 120 28.98 -48.99 18.51
N GLY A 121 29.75 -48.03 19.02
CA GLY A 121 29.23 -46.80 19.58
C GLY A 121 28.57 -45.97 18.46
N GLY A 122 27.26 -46.07 18.41
CA GLY A 122 26.31 -45.25 17.66
C GLY A 122 24.96 -45.75 18.15
N LYS A 123 24.01 -44.86 18.48
CA LYS A 123 22.65 -45.31 18.82
C LYS A 123 22.17 -46.13 17.63
N ALA A 124 22.11 -47.45 17.77
CA ALA A 124 21.63 -48.29 16.70
C ALA A 124 20.15 -47.94 16.54
N LYS A 125 19.82 -47.42 15.35
CA LYS A 125 18.45 -47.15 14.89
C LYS A 125 17.56 -48.35 15.25
N GLY A 126 16.28 -48.10 15.52
CA GLY A 126 15.28 -49.16 15.72
C GLY A 126 15.27 -50.21 14.60
N GLY A 127 14.54 -51.31 14.83
CA GLY A 127 14.34 -52.41 13.90
C GLY A 127 13.60 -52.00 12.62
N TYR A 128 13.60 -52.91 11.66
CA TYR A 128 12.92 -52.78 10.37
C TYR A 128 11.82 -53.83 10.25
N LEU A 129 10.57 -53.41 10.11
CA LEU A 129 9.42 -54.30 9.94
C LEU A 129 8.85 -54.16 8.53
N GLU A 130 8.82 -55.25 7.78
CA GLU A 130 8.21 -55.30 6.45
C GLU A 130 7.02 -56.27 6.44
N ILE A 131 5.90 -55.82 5.88
CA ILE A 131 4.66 -56.59 5.77
C ILE A 131 4.18 -56.52 4.32
N ASP A 132 4.10 -57.67 3.66
CA ASP A 132 3.78 -57.74 2.22
C ASP A 132 2.27 -57.70 1.93
N THR A 133 1.43 -57.83 2.96
CA THR A 133 -0.02 -57.92 2.85
C THR A 133 -0.72 -56.73 3.50
N ASP A 134 -2.05 -56.70 3.38
CA ASP A 134 -2.89 -55.76 4.11
C ASP A 134 -2.68 -55.92 5.63
N PHE A 135 -2.57 -54.79 6.34
CA PHE A 135 -2.38 -54.73 7.78
C PHE A 135 -3.35 -53.74 8.42
N THR A 136 -4.11 -54.23 9.39
CA THR A 136 -4.91 -53.37 10.27
C THR A 136 -4.29 -53.41 11.65
N LEU A 137 -3.76 -52.28 12.11
CA LEU A 137 -3.24 -52.13 13.45
C LEU A 137 -4.38 -52.09 14.46
N ASN A 138 -4.47 -53.10 15.33
CA ASN A 138 -5.49 -53.18 16.38
C ASN A 138 -4.96 -52.78 17.77
N GLY A 139 -3.68 -53.04 18.06
CA GLY A 139 -2.98 -52.73 19.31
C GLY A 139 -1.97 -51.58 19.16
N LEU A 140 -0.84 -51.64 19.86
CA LEU A 140 0.23 -50.64 19.76
C LEU A 140 1.29 -51.06 18.73
N LEU A 141 1.70 -50.11 17.88
CA LEU A 141 2.93 -50.16 17.09
C LEU A 141 3.78 -48.94 17.45
N ASP A 142 4.83 -49.15 18.25
CA ASP A 142 5.81 -48.13 18.63
C ASP A 142 7.08 -48.29 17.78
N VAL A 143 7.18 -47.39 16.81
CA VAL A 143 8.26 -47.35 15.81
C VAL A 143 9.51 -46.72 16.40
N ALA A 144 9.37 -45.81 17.38
CA ALA A 144 10.46 -44.97 17.89
C ALA A 144 11.29 -44.34 16.75
N ASP A 145 12.51 -44.83 16.52
CA ASP A 145 13.43 -44.42 15.46
C ASP A 145 13.65 -45.49 14.37
N GLY A 146 12.90 -46.60 14.41
CA GLY A 146 12.92 -47.68 13.43
C GLY A 146 12.16 -47.38 12.14
N ASP A 147 11.99 -48.39 11.30
CA ASP A 147 11.34 -48.27 9.98
C ASP A 147 10.28 -49.36 9.78
N VAL A 148 9.14 -48.99 9.21
CA VAL A 148 8.07 -49.90 8.80
C VAL A 148 7.78 -49.70 7.32
N LEU A 149 7.78 -50.78 6.55
CA LEU A 149 7.35 -50.81 5.15
C LEU A 149 6.15 -51.75 4.99
N LEU A 150 5.07 -51.25 4.40
CA LEU A 150 3.85 -52.02 4.14
C LEU A 150 3.52 -51.99 2.65
N HIS A 151 3.47 -53.17 2.03
CA HIS A 151 3.12 -53.31 0.61
C HIS A 151 1.61 -53.42 0.36
N GLY A 152 0.82 -53.62 1.43
CA GLY A 152 -0.64 -53.69 1.41
C GLY A 152 -1.35 -52.46 1.97
N ASP A 153 -2.68 -52.56 2.12
CA ASP A 153 -3.48 -51.54 2.81
C ASP A 153 -3.03 -51.40 4.27
N PHE A 154 -2.87 -50.17 4.73
CA PHE A 154 -2.57 -49.87 6.12
C PHE A 154 -3.73 -49.14 6.78
N ASN A 155 -4.44 -49.85 7.66
CA ASN A 155 -5.50 -49.27 8.47
C ASN A 155 -5.11 -49.23 9.94
N ILE A 156 -5.67 -48.29 10.70
CA ILE A 156 -5.58 -48.24 12.16
C ILE A 156 -7.01 -48.36 12.69
N ALA A 157 -7.31 -49.47 13.36
CA ALA A 157 -8.60 -49.65 14.00
C ALA A 157 -8.79 -48.65 15.16
N SER A 158 -10.02 -48.44 15.62
CA SER A 158 -10.32 -47.52 16.73
C SER A 158 -9.61 -47.85 18.05
N THR A 159 -9.09 -49.07 18.20
CA THR A 159 -8.27 -49.50 19.35
C THR A 159 -6.77 -49.37 19.10
N GLY A 160 -6.35 -49.20 17.84
CA GLY A 160 -4.96 -49.16 17.44
C GLY A 160 -4.27 -47.87 17.85
N THR A 161 -2.98 -47.96 18.15
CA THR A 161 -2.11 -46.82 18.48
C THR A 161 -0.82 -46.91 17.69
N LEU A 162 -0.52 -45.90 16.89
CA LEU A 162 0.73 -45.75 16.16
C LEU A 162 1.59 -44.65 16.82
N ASP A 163 2.78 -45.03 17.27
CA ASP A 163 3.74 -44.11 17.89
C ASP A 163 4.98 -43.96 17.00
N ILE A 164 5.24 -42.72 16.56
CA ILE A 164 6.41 -42.35 15.74
C ILE A 164 7.19 -41.24 16.45
N THR A 165 8.46 -41.51 16.78
CA THR A 165 9.35 -40.49 17.38
C THR A 165 10.22 -39.83 16.33
N THR A 166 11.09 -40.58 15.65
CA THR A 166 11.91 -40.12 14.50
C THR A 166 11.95 -41.15 13.37
N GLY A 167 11.23 -42.27 13.53
CA GLY A 167 11.21 -43.39 12.61
C GLY A 167 10.37 -43.14 11.37
N THR A 168 10.22 -44.16 10.55
CA THR A 168 9.46 -44.10 9.30
C THR A 168 8.38 -45.18 9.25
N VAL A 169 7.22 -44.83 8.70
CA VAL A 169 6.14 -45.76 8.35
C VAL A 169 5.71 -45.42 6.94
N ILE A 170 5.90 -46.35 6.01
CA ILE A 170 5.59 -46.16 4.60
C ILE A 170 4.64 -47.27 4.17
N ALA A 171 3.44 -46.90 3.72
CA ALA A 171 2.54 -47.78 2.99
C ALA A 171 2.62 -47.44 1.49
N ASP A 172 3.14 -48.36 0.68
CA ASP A 172 3.44 -48.15 -0.74
C ASP A 172 2.56 -48.99 -1.69
N GLN A 173 1.48 -49.56 -1.16
CA GLN A 173 0.44 -50.22 -1.94
C GLN A 173 0.05 -49.36 -3.14
N ALA A 174 0.25 -49.89 -4.35
CA ALA A 174 -0.16 -49.23 -5.59
C ALA A 174 -1.65 -48.85 -5.55
N PHE A 175 -2.02 -47.75 -6.22
CA PHE A 175 -3.40 -47.27 -6.21
C PHE A 175 -4.37 -48.27 -6.82
N TYR A 176 -5.42 -48.59 -6.06
CA TYR A 176 -6.61 -49.29 -6.55
C TYR A 176 -7.86 -48.62 -6.01
N LYS A 177 -8.88 -48.43 -6.85
CA LYS A 177 -10.10 -47.70 -6.47
C LYS A 177 -10.85 -48.29 -5.26
N ASN A 178 -10.78 -49.60 -5.05
CA ASN A 178 -11.39 -50.26 -3.89
C ASN A 178 -10.53 -50.19 -2.62
N LYS A 179 -9.28 -49.72 -2.74
CA LYS A 179 -8.26 -49.58 -1.69
C LYS A 179 -7.79 -48.12 -1.51
N GLU A 180 -8.48 -47.20 -2.18
CA GLU A 180 -8.13 -45.78 -2.23
C GLU A 180 -8.05 -45.15 -0.83
N TRP A 181 -8.83 -45.64 0.13
CA TRP A 181 -8.99 -45.01 1.44
C TRP A 181 -8.43 -45.88 2.56
N GLN A 182 -7.32 -45.41 3.14
CA GLN A 182 -6.71 -46.00 4.33
C GLN A 182 -7.41 -45.44 5.58
N GLN A 183 -8.09 -46.32 6.31
CA GLN A 183 -8.93 -45.98 7.47
C GLN A 183 -8.08 -45.80 8.72
N LEU A 184 -8.01 -44.57 9.24
CA LEU A 184 -7.23 -44.22 10.41
C LEU A 184 -8.19 -43.79 11.53
N ASP A 185 -8.78 -44.76 12.22
CA ASP A 185 -9.80 -44.55 13.25
C ASP A 185 -9.23 -44.54 14.68
N GLY A 186 -7.96 -44.94 14.85
CA GLY A 186 -7.30 -45.07 16.16
C GLY A 186 -6.53 -43.83 16.62
N THR A 187 -5.46 -44.06 17.37
CA THR A 187 -4.57 -43.02 17.90
C THR A 187 -3.27 -42.96 17.11
N ILE A 188 -2.84 -41.77 16.73
CA ILE A 188 -1.52 -41.50 16.16
C ILE A 188 -0.81 -40.50 17.06
N ASN A 189 0.36 -40.88 17.58
CA ASN A 189 1.25 -40.01 18.32
C ASN A 189 2.53 -39.81 17.49
N MET A 190 2.81 -38.56 17.10
CA MET A 190 3.96 -38.23 16.26
C MET A 190 4.69 -37.01 16.78
N THR A 191 5.99 -37.13 17.04
CA THR A 191 6.82 -36.01 17.50
C THR A 191 7.83 -35.53 16.46
N ASP A 192 8.26 -36.42 15.57
CA ASP A 192 9.09 -36.20 14.38
C ASP A 192 8.96 -37.46 13.47
N GLY A 193 9.77 -37.59 12.41
CA GLY A 193 9.80 -38.76 11.53
C GLY A 193 8.89 -38.63 10.31
N LEU A 194 8.57 -39.76 9.68
CA LEU A 194 7.76 -39.84 8.46
C LEU A 194 6.61 -40.84 8.61
N PHE A 195 5.40 -40.40 8.30
CA PHE A 195 4.27 -41.28 8.05
C PHE A 195 3.75 -41.05 6.62
N GLU A 196 3.88 -42.06 5.76
CA GLU A 196 3.62 -41.94 4.34
C GLU A 196 2.60 -42.97 3.85
N ILE A 197 1.63 -42.48 3.09
CA ILE A 197 0.75 -43.28 2.24
C ILE A 197 1.05 -42.88 0.79
N THR A 198 1.88 -43.67 0.13
CA THR A 198 2.60 -43.27 -1.09
C THR A 198 1.67 -43.00 -2.27
N TYR A 199 0.66 -43.86 -2.49
CA TYR A 199 -0.21 -43.77 -3.68
C TYR A 199 -1.70 -43.71 -3.37
N ASN A 200 -2.10 -43.78 -2.10
CA ASN A 200 -3.50 -43.82 -1.67
C ASN A 200 -3.84 -42.63 -0.75
N SER A 201 -5.08 -42.61 -0.27
CA SER A 201 -5.68 -41.49 0.44
C SER A 201 -5.74 -41.74 1.94
N PHE A 202 -5.54 -40.68 2.72
CA PHE A 202 -5.78 -40.68 4.16
C PHE A 202 -7.27 -40.52 4.47
N ARG A 203 -7.79 -41.33 5.40
CA ARG A 203 -9.14 -41.13 5.98
C ARG A 203 -9.11 -41.19 7.50
N PHE A 204 -9.01 -40.04 8.15
CA PHE A 204 -9.10 -39.90 9.60
C PHE A 204 -10.56 -39.90 10.05
N GLY A 205 -10.95 -40.93 10.80
CA GLY A 205 -12.31 -41.05 11.35
C GLY A 205 -12.65 -39.95 12.36
N SER A 206 -13.94 -39.73 12.63
CA SER A 206 -14.37 -38.70 13.58
C SER A 206 -13.96 -38.96 15.03
N GLY A 207 -13.61 -40.21 15.35
CA GLY A 207 -13.13 -40.64 16.66
C GLY A 207 -11.61 -40.78 16.76
N SER A 208 -10.86 -40.55 15.67
CA SER A 208 -9.41 -40.71 15.67
C SER A 208 -8.75 -39.64 16.54
N ILE A 209 -7.68 -40.00 17.25
CA ILE A 209 -6.91 -39.10 18.10
C ILE A 209 -5.55 -38.87 17.43
N ASN A 210 -5.28 -37.63 17.00
CA ASN A 210 -4.04 -37.30 16.28
C ASN A 210 -3.20 -36.32 17.10
N ASN A 211 -2.30 -36.85 17.94
CA ASN A 211 -1.37 -36.08 18.77
C ASN A 211 -0.05 -35.85 18.02
N ILE A 212 -0.08 -34.90 17.09
CA ILE A 212 1.06 -34.60 16.21
C ILE A 212 1.70 -33.28 16.65
N SER A 213 3.01 -33.32 16.92
CA SER A 213 3.83 -32.18 17.33
C SER A 213 5.10 -32.00 16.49
N GLY A 214 5.20 -32.68 15.34
CA GLY A 214 6.33 -32.59 14.43
C GLY A 214 6.33 -33.71 13.39
N GLY A 215 7.35 -33.72 12.52
CA GLY A 215 7.52 -34.71 11.45
C GLY A 215 6.71 -34.41 10.19
N ILE A 216 6.71 -35.37 9.26
CA ILE A 216 6.09 -35.26 7.93
C ILE A 216 5.02 -36.34 7.77
N ILE A 217 3.80 -35.93 7.43
CA ILE A 217 2.74 -36.81 6.94
C ILE A 217 2.64 -36.61 5.43
N ARG A 218 2.99 -37.64 4.65
CA ARG A 218 3.05 -37.57 3.19
C ARG A 218 1.97 -38.41 2.53
N GLY A 219 1.25 -37.84 1.57
CA GLY A 219 0.18 -38.51 0.83
C GLY A 219 0.21 -38.29 -0.67
N GLY A 220 0.05 -39.38 -1.44
CA GLY A 220 0.01 -39.33 -2.91
C GLY A 220 -1.37 -39.04 -3.53
N ALA A 221 -2.45 -39.15 -2.75
CA ALA A 221 -3.82 -38.97 -3.24
C ALA A 221 -4.63 -37.99 -2.37
N ALA A 222 -5.87 -38.33 -2.02
CA ALA A 222 -6.74 -37.45 -1.24
C ALA A 222 -6.40 -37.43 0.26
N PHE A 223 -6.74 -36.34 0.93
CA PHE A 223 -6.62 -36.21 2.37
C PHE A 223 -8.00 -35.91 2.96
N TYR A 224 -8.51 -36.79 3.81
CA TYR A 224 -9.82 -36.63 4.44
C TYR A 224 -9.72 -36.71 5.97
N ALA A 225 -10.21 -35.69 6.67
CA ALA A 225 -10.42 -35.76 8.12
C ALA A 225 -11.86 -35.38 8.52
N PHE A 226 -12.53 -36.28 9.25
CA PHE A 226 -13.89 -36.08 9.78
C PHE A 226 -13.88 -35.40 11.15
N GLY A 227 -14.83 -34.51 11.42
CA GLY A 227 -14.89 -33.86 12.73
C GLY A 227 -13.66 -32.97 12.98
N SER A 228 -13.38 -32.63 14.23
CA SER A 228 -12.16 -31.93 14.62
C SER A 228 -11.01 -32.93 14.90
N SER A 229 -10.92 -34.01 14.11
CA SER A 229 -10.05 -35.14 14.43
C SER A 229 -8.58 -34.89 14.09
N PHE A 230 -8.27 -34.02 13.14
CA PHE A 230 -6.90 -33.73 12.72
C PHE A 230 -6.54 -32.27 12.99
N ASN A 231 -5.76 -32.03 14.04
CA ASN A 231 -5.37 -30.70 14.53
C ASN A 231 -3.94 -30.72 15.09
N PRO A 232 -2.92 -30.91 14.24
CA PRO A 232 -1.52 -30.95 14.67
C PRO A 232 -1.10 -29.61 15.29
N SER A 233 -0.24 -29.66 16.32
CA SER A 233 0.34 -28.47 16.95
C SER A 233 1.65 -28.00 16.29
N ALA A 234 2.26 -28.88 15.50
CA ALA A 234 3.43 -28.64 14.65
C ALA A 234 3.54 -29.76 13.59
N GLY A 235 4.51 -29.67 12.68
CA GLY A 235 4.76 -30.67 11.63
C GLY A 235 4.29 -30.24 10.23
N LEU A 236 4.46 -31.12 9.25
CA LEU A 236 4.15 -30.86 7.84
C LEU A 236 3.21 -31.93 7.29
N VAL A 237 2.17 -31.50 6.57
CA VAL A 237 1.47 -32.35 5.61
C VAL A 237 2.01 -32.03 4.21
N GLU A 238 2.56 -33.03 3.54
CA GLU A 238 3.05 -32.94 2.16
C GLU A 238 2.16 -33.76 1.23
N LEU A 239 1.52 -33.12 0.26
CA LEU A 239 0.72 -33.80 -0.77
C LEU A 239 1.51 -33.87 -2.07
N THR A 240 1.90 -35.08 -2.47
CA THR A 240 2.66 -35.35 -3.69
C THR A 240 1.77 -35.58 -4.92
N GLY A 241 0.44 -35.65 -4.73
CA GLY A 241 -0.55 -35.64 -5.81
C GLY A 241 -0.17 -36.50 -7.02
N ASP A 242 0.32 -37.72 -6.76
CA ASP A 242 0.81 -38.65 -7.79
C ASP A 242 -0.36 -39.25 -8.62
N LEU A 243 -1.59 -39.09 -8.13
CA LEU A 243 -2.81 -39.32 -8.89
C LEU A 243 -3.37 -38.01 -9.46
N VAL A 244 -4.00 -38.11 -10.63
CA VAL A 244 -4.74 -36.99 -11.24
C VAL A 244 -5.91 -36.64 -10.30
N ASP A 245 -5.97 -35.38 -9.87
CA ASP A 245 -7.02 -34.78 -9.02
C ASP A 245 -7.08 -35.27 -7.56
N ALA A 246 -5.98 -35.10 -6.82
CA ALA A 246 -6.00 -35.26 -5.36
C ALA A 246 -6.93 -34.23 -4.70
N ASN A 247 -7.71 -34.63 -3.70
CA ASN A 247 -8.70 -33.77 -3.05
C ASN A 247 -8.43 -33.61 -1.55
N ILE A 248 -8.63 -32.41 -1.01
CA ILE A 248 -8.57 -32.12 0.42
C ILE A 248 -10.00 -31.98 0.96
N TYR A 249 -10.35 -32.85 1.90
CA TYR A 249 -11.62 -32.88 2.62
C TYR A 249 -11.37 -32.64 4.11
N LEU A 250 -11.20 -31.37 4.50
CA LEU A 250 -11.20 -30.99 5.92
C LEU A 250 -12.60 -30.50 6.29
N VAL A 251 -13.29 -31.25 7.13
CA VAL A 251 -14.61 -30.87 7.66
C VAL A 251 -14.53 -30.54 9.15
N SER A 252 -15.47 -29.76 9.66
CA SER A 252 -15.75 -29.65 11.11
C SER A 252 -14.57 -29.26 12.02
N GLY A 253 -13.73 -28.31 11.60
CA GLY A 253 -12.69 -27.71 12.44
C GLY A 253 -11.39 -28.53 12.54
N SER A 254 -11.16 -29.47 11.63
CA SER A 254 -9.81 -30.00 11.38
C SER A 254 -8.96 -28.98 10.62
N THR A 255 -7.65 -28.98 10.87
CA THR A 255 -6.69 -28.00 10.36
C THR A 255 -5.38 -28.67 9.95
N PHE A 256 -4.64 -28.01 9.07
CA PHE A 256 -3.21 -28.30 8.90
C PHE A 256 -2.37 -27.36 9.75
N TYR A 257 -1.17 -27.80 10.15
CA TYR A 257 -0.16 -26.89 10.68
C TYR A 257 0.61 -26.23 9.54
N ASN A 258 1.51 -26.96 8.89
CA ASN A 258 2.06 -26.59 7.59
C ASN A 258 1.46 -27.48 6.48
N LEU A 259 1.31 -26.92 5.28
CA LEU A 259 0.89 -27.64 4.08
C LEU A 259 1.87 -27.37 2.94
N THR A 260 2.45 -28.43 2.38
CA THR A 260 3.24 -28.37 1.15
C THR A 260 2.53 -29.13 0.04
N ILE A 261 2.34 -28.47 -1.10
CA ILE A 261 1.94 -29.10 -2.36
C ILE A 261 3.20 -29.33 -3.17
N ASN A 262 3.61 -30.59 -3.26
CA ASN A 262 4.80 -31.01 -4.01
C ASN A 262 4.39 -32.05 -5.05
N SER A 263 3.35 -31.70 -5.81
CA SER A 263 2.70 -32.65 -6.69
C SER A 263 3.39 -32.81 -8.04
N THR A 264 3.22 -33.97 -8.67
CA THR A 264 3.74 -34.20 -10.03
C THR A 264 3.32 -33.05 -10.95
N ALA A 265 4.27 -32.45 -11.67
CA ALA A 265 4.02 -31.26 -12.49
C ALA A 265 2.86 -31.49 -13.49
N GLY A 266 1.87 -30.60 -13.46
CA GLY A 266 0.64 -30.71 -14.25
C GLY A 266 -0.52 -31.38 -13.53
N ASN A 267 -0.30 -32.02 -12.38
CA ASN A 267 -1.36 -32.45 -11.48
C ASN A 267 -1.77 -31.30 -10.56
N THR A 268 -3.02 -31.33 -10.11
CA THR A 268 -3.62 -30.33 -9.23
C THR A 268 -4.20 -31.00 -8.00
N VAL A 269 -3.95 -30.41 -6.84
CA VAL A 269 -4.62 -30.70 -5.57
C VAL A 269 -5.79 -29.73 -5.40
N HIS A 270 -6.97 -30.28 -5.14
CA HIS A 270 -8.23 -29.53 -5.08
C HIS A 270 -8.72 -29.37 -3.65
N LEU A 271 -9.09 -28.14 -3.27
CA LEU A 271 -9.93 -27.93 -2.09
C LEU A 271 -11.33 -28.50 -2.38
N HIS A 272 -11.81 -29.49 -1.62
CA HIS A 272 -13.14 -30.07 -1.83
C HIS A 272 -14.18 -29.58 -0.82
N THR A 273 -13.74 -28.94 0.27
CA THR A 273 -14.59 -28.37 1.30
C THR A 273 -14.26 -26.90 1.50
N ASP A 274 -15.27 -26.11 1.86
CA ASP A 274 -15.09 -24.69 2.15
C ASP A 274 -14.43 -24.47 3.52
N GLY A 275 -13.56 -23.45 3.60
CA GLY A 275 -12.94 -23.00 4.85
C GLY A 275 -11.81 -23.89 5.35
N ILE A 276 -11.01 -24.43 4.43
CA ILE A 276 -9.78 -25.15 4.78
C ILE A 276 -8.83 -24.21 5.50
N THR A 277 -8.27 -24.66 6.62
CA THR A 277 -7.40 -23.85 7.47
C THR A 277 -6.01 -24.46 7.58
N VAL A 278 -5.00 -23.68 7.22
CA VAL A 278 -3.57 -23.93 7.47
C VAL A 278 -3.13 -22.94 8.55
N THR A 279 -2.83 -23.43 9.74
CA THR A 279 -2.57 -22.56 10.91
C THR A 279 -1.18 -21.94 10.91
N ASN A 280 -0.28 -22.42 10.05
CA ASN A 280 1.05 -21.87 9.81
C ASN A 280 1.28 -21.72 8.29
N ASN A 281 2.37 -22.24 7.74
CA ASN A 281 2.81 -21.90 6.39
C ASN A 281 2.18 -22.79 5.31
N ILE A 282 1.98 -22.19 4.12
CA ILE A 282 1.67 -22.92 2.90
C ILE A 282 2.79 -22.76 1.88
N GLU A 283 3.17 -23.86 1.23
CA GLU A 283 4.16 -23.88 0.16
C GLU A 283 3.66 -24.69 -1.04
N ILE A 284 3.69 -24.09 -2.23
CA ILE A 284 3.49 -24.78 -3.51
C ILE A 284 4.87 -24.94 -4.14
N GLN A 285 5.43 -26.14 -3.99
CA GLN A 285 6.74 -26.49 -4.51
C GLN A 285 6.65 -27.04 -5.94
N ALA A 286 5.60 -27.79 -6.26
CA ALA A 286 5.36 -28.36 -7.57
C ALA A 286 3.87 -28.70 -7.80
N GLY A 287 3.46 -28.72 -9.07
CA GLY A 287 2.07 -28.94 -9.50
C GLY A 287 1.16 -27.76 -9.17
N GLY A 288 -0.13 -28.00 -8.88
CA GLY A 288 -1.09 -26.94 -8.63
C GLY A 288 -1.93 -27.10 -7.36
N LEU A 289 -2.41 -25.98 -6.82
CA LEU A 289 -3.38 -25.92 -5.72
C LEU A 289 -4.60 -25.12 -6.16
N GLU A 290 -5.75 -25.78 -6.25
CA GLU A 290 -6.98 -25.17 -6.74
C GLU A 290 -8.00 -24.92 -5.62
N CYS A 291 -8.47 -23.67 -5.52
CA CYS A 291 -9.53 -23.23 -4.61
C CYS A 291 -10.94 -23.71 -5.04
N GLY A 292 -11.07 -24.99 -5.40
CA GLY A 292 -12.33 -25.68 -5.61
C GLY A 292 -12.48 -26.35 -6.97
N TYR A 293 -12.96 -27.60 -6.97
CA TYR A 293 -13.22 -28.38 -8.19
C TYR A 293 -14.71 -28.33 -8.58
N GLY A 294 -15.08 -27.39 -9.46
CA GLY A 294 -16.48 -27.20 -9.89
C GLY A 294 -17.37 -26.40 -8.92
N SER A 295 -16.81 -25.98 -7.78
CA SER A 295 -17.32 -24.96 -6.86
C SER A 295 -16.14 -24.10 -6.39
N SER A 296 -16.40 -23.04 -5.63
CA SER A 296 -15.34 -22.19 -5.07
C SER A 296 -15.25 -22.38 -3.55
N HIS A 297 -14.03 -22.46 -3.04
CA HIS A 297 -13.74 -22.68 -1.61
C HIS A 297 -12.74 -21.66 -1.09
N ASN A 298 -12.93 -21.26 0.17
CA ASN A 298 -12.07 -20.33 0.88
C ASN A 298 -10.93 -21.07 1.61
N LEU A 299 -9.81 -20.38 1.76
CA LEU A 299 -8.61 -20.86 2.43
C LEU A 299 -8.19 -19.86 3.52
N PHE A 300 -7.91 -20.36 4.72
CA PHE A 300 -7.39 -19.58 5.84
C PHE A 300 -5.93 -19.94 6.08
N VAL A 301 -5.05 -18.94 6.16
CA VAL A 301 -3.59 -19.12 6.31
C VAL A 301 -3.08 -18.31 7.49
N GLY A 302 -2.40 -19.00 8.41
CA GLY A 302 -1.82 -18.38 9.60
C GLY A 302 -0.41 -17.81 9.41
N GLY A 303 0.36 -18.42 8.51
CA GLY A 303 1.78 -18.12 8.28
C GLY A 303 2.07 -17.57 6.88
N ASP A 304 3.30 -17.81 6.43
CA ASP A 304 3.80 -17.37 5.13
C ASP A 304 3.11 -18.10 3.96
N TRP A 305 3.00 -17.40 2.84
CA TRP A 305 2.57 -17.95 1.55
C TRP A 305 3.76 -18.05 0.60
N THR A 306 4.05 -19.26 0.13
CA THR A 306 5.09 -19.49 -0.88
C THR A 306 4.54 -20.24 -2.10
N ASP A 307 4.66 -19.67 -3.30
CA ASP A 307 4.40 -20.37 -4.56
C ASP A 307 5.62 -20.30 -5.49
N ASN A 308 6.39 -21.40 -5.52
CA ASN A 308 7.63 -21.47 -6.28
C ASN A 308 7.42 -21.73 -7.78
N VAL A 309 6.18 -22.04 -8.21
CA VAL A 309 5.89 -22.53 -9.56
C VAL A 309 4.73 -21.80 -10.26
N GLY A 310 4.07 -20.87 -9.58
CA GLY A 310 2.83 -20.23 -10.08
C GLY A 310 1.71 -21.26 -10.25
N GLY A 311 1.65 -22.22 -9.31
CA GLY A 311 0.71 -23.34 -9.31
C GLY A 311 -0.63 -23.03 -8.64
N PHE A 312 -0.78 -21.87 -7.99
CA PHE A 312 -2.03 -21.51 -7.36
C PHE A 312 -3.13 -21.17 -8.38
N ILE A 313 -4.31 -21.77 -8.19
CA ILE A 313 -5.49 -21.57 -9.03
C ILE A 313 -6.61 -21.03 -8.13
N PRO A 314 -6.81 -19.69 -8.08
CA PRO A 314 -7.67 -19.08 -7.08
C PRO A 314 -9.17 -19.28 -7.32
N ASN A 315 -9.59 -19.62 -8.54
CA ASN A 315 -11.00 -19.64 -8.96
C ASN A 315 -11.75 -18.38 -8.50
N THR A 316 -12.81 -18.51 -7.71
CA THR A 316 -13.49 -17.37 -7.08
C THR A 316 -13.36 -17.40 -5.56
N GLY A 317 -12.35 -18.08 -5.04
CA GLY A 317 -12.13 -18.33 -3.61
C GLY A 317 -11.55 -17.12 -2.91
N THR A 318 -11.74 -17.06 -1.58
CA THR A 318 -11.08 -16.05 -0.74
C THR A 318 -9.93 -16.68 0.01
N VAL A 319 -8.73 -16.10 -0.11
CA VAL A 319 -7.61 -16.41 0.77
C VAL A 319 -7.60 -15.39 1.91
N THR A 320 -7.67 -15.89 3.14
CA THR A 320 -7.69 -15.07 4.36
C THR A 320 -6.46 -15.32 5.20
N PHE A 321 -5.64 -14.30 5.39
CA PHE A 321 -4.51 -14.33 6.30
C PHE A 321 -4.94 -13.89 7.71
N ASN A 322 -4.87 -14.80 8.69
CA ASN A 322 -5.47 -14.61 10.03
C ASN A 322 -4.60 -15.06 11.22
N GLY A 323 -3.33 -15.41 11.00
CA GLY A 323 -2.42 -15.77 12.09
C GLY A 323 -1.89 -14.59 12.89
N THR A 324 -1.02 -14.86 13.85
CA THR A 324 -0.58 -13.91 14.90
C THR A 324 0.86 -13.41 14.75
N ASN A 325 1.58 -13.85 13.73
CA ASN A 325 2.95 -13.41 13.47
C ASN A 325 2.98 -12.53 12.23
N ASP A 326 4.07 -11.79 12.05
CA ASP A 326 4.36 -11.16 10.77
C ASP A 326 4.53 -12.24 9.70
N ILE A 327 3.98 -11.99 8.52
CA ILE A 327 3.96 -12.94 7.41
C ILE A 327 4.27 -12.24 6.09
N SER A 328 4.61 -13.03 5.09
CA SER A 328 4.91 -12.58 3.73
C SER A 328 4.22 -13.41 2.66
N ILE A 329 4.01 -12.78 1.50
CA ILE A 329 3.70 -13.46 0.23
C ILE A 329 4.98 -13.39 -0.61
N THR A 330 5.56 -14.56 -0.93
CA THR A 330 6.81 -14.65 -1.70
C THR A 330 6.81 -15.85 -2.64
N PRO A 331 7.06 -15.71 -3.95
CA PRO A 331 7.10 -14.47 -4.72
C PRO A 331 5.68 -13.86 -4.84
N GLY A 332 5.49 -12.97 -5.81
CA GLY A 332 4.20 -12.36 -6.10
C GLY A 332 3.15 -13.40 -6.50
N GLU A 333 1.88 -13.10 -6.26
CA GLU A 333 0.78 -14.06 -6.44
C GLU A 333 -0.48 -13.38 -6.96
N THR A 334 -1.31 -14.15 -7.68
CA THR A 334 -2.67 -13.76 -8.05
C THR A 334 -3.70 -14.48 -7.19
N PHE A 335 -4.37 -13.71 -6.33
CA PHE A 335 -5.55 -14.14 -5.60
C PHE A 335 -6.83 -13.71 -6.34
N TYR A 336 -7.95 -14.40 -6.08
CA TYR A 336 -9.25 -13.87 -6.49
C TYR A 336 -9.71 -12.81 -5.49
N ASN A 337 -10.15 -13.21 -4.30
CA ASN A 337 -10.33 -12.29 -3.18
C ASN A 337 -9.22 -12.49 -2.15
N LEU A 338 -8.70 -11.37 -1.62
CA LEU A 338 -7.67 -11.37 -0.59
C LEU A 338 -8.23 -10.70 0.68
N THR A 339 -8.10 -11.36 1.82
CA THR A 339 -8.48 -10.80 3.12
C THR A 339 -7.31 -10.87 4.10
N LEU A 340 -7.02 -9.75 4.77
CA LEU A 340 -6.21 -9.71 5.97
C LEU A 340 -7.13 -9.57 7.19
N ASN A 341 -7.04 -10.47 8.15
CA ASN A 341 -7.89 -10.48 9.33
C ASN A 341 -7.10 -10.95 10.57
N LYS A 342 -6.08 -10.17 10.95
CA LYS A 342 -5.25 -10.45 12.13
C LYS A 342 -5.81 -9.75 13.36
N ALA A 343 -5.66 -10.37 14.53
CA ALA A 343 -6.24 -9.84 15.77
C ALA A 343 -5.50 -8.60 16.32
N SER A 344 -4.19 -8.51 16.09
CA SER A 344 -3.32 -7.42 16.53
C SER A 344 -3.00 -6.51 15.34
N SER A 345 -3.10 -5.21 15.52
CA SER A 345 -2.68 -4.21 14.51
C SER A 345 -1.16 -4.09 14.37
N GLY A 346 -0.39 -4.70 15.27
CA GLY A 346 1.07 -4.76 15.20
C GLY A 346 1.60 -5.86 14.30
N ASP A 347 0.76 -6.83 13.93
CA ASP A 347 1.17 -7.96 13.10
C ASP A 347 0.87 -7.61 11.64
N TRP A 348 1.85 -7.78 10.75
CA TRP A 348 1.71 -7.37 9.35
C TRP A 348 1.80 -8.51 8.33
N LEU A 349 1.17 -8.27 7.18
CA LEU A 349 1.38 -8.99 5.94
C LEU A 349 2.20 -8.11 5.00
N THR A 350 3.38 -8.57 4.59
CA THR A 350 4.25 -7.86 3.65
C THR A 350 4.24 -8.51 2.27
N LEU A 351 4.14 -7.70 1.23
CA LEU A 351 4.31 -8.16 -0.16
C LEU A 351 5.80 -8.18 -0.48
N SER A 352 6.37 -9.35 -0.83
CA SER A 352 7.77 -9.45 -1.26
C SER A 352 7.95 -9.17 -2.76
N ASP A 353 6.86 -9.16 -3.53
CA ASP A 353 6.78 -8.86 -4.97
C ASP A 353 5.33 -8.42 -5.30
N ASP A 354 5.02 -8.17 -6.56
CA ASP A 354 3.70 -7.70 -7.00
C ASP A 354 2.58 -8.73 -6.70
N VAL A 355 1.46 -8.26 -6.14
CA VAL A 355 0.28 -9.08 -5.85
C VAL A 355 -0.94 -8.55 -6.58
N ILE A 356 -1.72 -9.46 -7.16
CA ILE A 356 -2.97 -9.16 -7.85
C ILE A 356 -4.14 -9.76 -7.06
N ALA A 357 -5.19 -8.97 -6.83
CA ALA A 357 -6.50 -9.43 -6.41
C ALA A 357 -7.50 -9.23 -7.56
N LEU A 358 -7.93 -10.32 -8.20
CA LEU A 358 -8.88 -10.27 -9.33
C LEU A 358 -10.28 -9.79 -8.92
N GLY A 359 -10.61 -9.95 -7.65
CA GLY A 359 -11.81 -9.47 -6.97
C GLY A 359 -11.45 -8.43 -5.93
N ASN A 360 -11.93 -8.61 -4.71
CA ASN A 360 -11.85 -7.60 -3.66
C ASN A 360 -10.66 -7.81 -2.72
N LEU A 361 -10.19 -6.71 -2.13
CA LEU A 361 -9.28 -6.69 -0.99
C LEU A 361 -10.03 -6.25 0.27
N VAL A 362 -9.92 -7.00 1.35
CA VAL A 362 -10.44 -6.63 2.67
C VAL A 362 -9.32 -6.64 3.71
N VAL A 363 -9.16 -5.55 4.45
CA VAL A 363 -8.19 -5.43 5.56
C VAL A 363 -8.96 -5.19 6.86
N ASN A 364 -9.39 -6.29 7.49
CA ASN A 364 -10.28 -6.30 8.67
C ASN A 364 -9.53 -6.21 10.03
N GLY A 365 -8.20 -6.21 9.99
CA GLY A 365 -7.32 -6.22 11.16
C GLY A 365 -5.89 -6.55 10.76
N GLY A 366 -4.92 -6.20 11.60
CA GLY A 366 -3.49 -6.21 11.22
C GLY A 366 -3.11 -5.05 10.30
N ALA A 367 -1.88 -5.11 9.78
CA ALA A 367 -1.39 -4.16 8.78
C ALA A 367 -0.98 -4.87 7.47
N LEU A 368 -1.42 -4.37 6.31
CA LEU A 368 -0.93 -4.82 5.01
C LEU A 368 0.08 -3.81 4.47
N HIS A 369 1.31 -4.25 4.22
CA HIS A 369 2.41 -3.43 3.72
C HIS A 369 2.74 -3.80 2.27
N THR A 370 2.65 -2.83 1.35
CA THR A 370 3.02 -3.05 -0.06
C THR A 370 4.53 -3.15 -0.27
N ALA A 371 5.35 -2.71 0.70
CA ALA A 371 6.76 -2.40 0.46
C ALA A 371 6.89 -1.51 -0.80
N ALA A 372 7.88 -1.79 -1.64
CA ALA A 372 8.09 -1.11 -2.92
C ALA A 372 7.38 -1.80 -4.10
N ASN A 373 6.39 -2.66 -3.84
CA ASN A 373 5.72 -3.49 -4.83
C ASN A 373 4.31 -2.97 -5.18
N ILE A 374 3.71 -3.54 -6.22
CA ILE A 374 2.37 -3.24 -6.68
C ILE A 374 1.36 -4.17 -6.00
N LEU A 375 0.30 -3.59 -5.45
CA LEU A 375 -0.94 -4.28 -5.08
C LEU A 375 -2.02 -3.87 -6.07
N ASP A 376 -2.35 -4.76 -7.01
CA ASP A 376 -3.33 -4.49 -8.07
C ASP A 376 -4.69 -5.13 -7.74
N VAL A 377 -5.68 -4.32 -7.40
CA VAL A 377 -7.01 -4.78 -7.00
C VAL A 377 -8.03 -4.42 -8.08
N ASN A 378 -8.57 -5.42 -8.78
CA ASN A 378 -9.57 -5.24 -9.83
C ASN A 378 -10.98 -4.96 -9.28
N GLY A 379 -11.22 -5.28 -8.00
CA GLY A 379 -12.46 -5.05 -7.27
C GLY A 379 -12.38 -3.89 -6.28
N ASP A 380 -13.24 -3.95 -5.26
CA ASP A 380 -13.28 -2.96 -4.19
C ASP A 380 -12.17 -3.20 -3.16
N VAL A 381 -11.64 -2.10 -2.59
CA VAL A 381 -10.68 -2.13 -1.49
C VAL A 381 -11.40 -1.66 -0.23
N ASN A 382 -11.51 -2.51 0.79
CA ASN A 382 -12.16 -2.16 2.06
C ASN A 382 -11.20 -2.33 3.23
N ILE A 383 -10.83 -1.23 3.86
CA ILE A 383 -10.00 -1.21 5.08
C ILE A 383 -10.97 -1.05 6.26
N ASP A 384 -11.17 -2.14 7.02
CA ASP A 384 -12.19 -2.23 8.06
C ASP A 384 -11.58 -2.54 9.43
N GLY A 385 -11.10 -1.52 10.14
CA GLY A 385 -10.44 -1.68 11.44
C GLY A 385 -8.98 -2.14 11.39
N GLY A 386 -8.44 -2.47 10.21
CA GLY A 386 -7.00 -2.68 10.00
C GLY A 386 -6.27 -1.45 9.46
N THR A 387 -5.00 -1.66 9.07
CA THR A 387 -4.14 -0.64 8.44
C THR A 387 -3.72 -1.11 7.05
N LEU A 388 -3.88 -0.26 6.03
CA LEU A 388 -3.24 -0.47 4.72
C LEU A 388 -2.14 0.58 4.54
N PHE A 389 -0.92 0.11 4.33
CA PHE A 389 0.28 0.95 4.23
C PHE A 389 0.92 0.79 2.85
N ILE A 390 0.86 1.85 2.05
CA ILE A 390 1.61 1.98 0.80
C ILE A 390 2.93 2.70 1.12
N GLN A 391 4.05 1.98 1.01
CA GLN A 391 5.37 2.49 1.35
C GLN A 391 6.06 3.14 0.13
N ALA A 392 7.22 3.74 0.33
CA ALA A 392 8.00 4.38 -0.74
C ALA A 392 8.27 3.43 -1.92
N GLY A 393 7.80 3.82 -3.11
CA GLY A 393 7.83 3.02 -4.34
C GLY A 393 6.68 2.03 -4.51
N GLY A 394 5.90 1.80 -3.45
CA GLY A 394 4.72 0.95 -3.50
C GLY A 394 3.60 1.62 -4.29
N THR A 395 2.76 0.79 -4.92
CA THR A 395 1.60 1.25 -5.67
C THR A 395 0.37 0.44 -5.28
N LEU A 396 -0.74 1.11 -4.96
CA LEU A 396 -2.06 0.51 -4.91
C LEU A 396 -2.85 0.88 -6.16
N LYS A 397 -3.37 -0.12 -6.86
CA LYS A 397 -4.28 0.08 -7.99
C LYS A 397 -5.69 -0.38 -7.64
N VAL A 398 -6.69 0.41 -8.05
CA VAL A 398 -8.11 0.14 -7.79
C VAL A 398 -8.88 0.05 -9.10
N GLY A 399 -9.72 -0.97 -9.24
CA GLY A 399 -10.46 -1.26 -10.46
C GLY A 399 -11.39 -0.14 -10.94
N ASP A 400 -11.68 -0.13 -12.25
CA ASP A 400 -12.63 0.82 -12.82
C ASP A 400 -14.00 0.74 -12.17
N ASN A 401 -14.57 1.90 -11.86
CA ASN A 401 -15.84 2.04 -11.17
C ASN A 401 -15.91 1.36 -9.79
N LYS A 402 -14.76 1.06 -9.18
CA LYS A 402 -14.65 0.54 -7.81
C LYS A 402 -14.36 1.63 -6.80
N THR A 403 -14.47 1.26 -5.53
CA THR A 403 -14.24 2.15 -4.41
C THR A 403 -13.17 1.60 -3.49
N LEU A 404 -12.21 2.46 -3.14
CA LEU A 404 -11.42 2.30 -1.92
C LEU A 404 -12.17 2.94 -0.77
N THR A 405 -12.46 2.16 0.26
CA THR A 405 -13.12 2.63 1.49
C THR A 405 -12.21 2.38 2.69
N ALA A 406 -11.88 3.43 3.43
CA ALA A 406 -11.29 3.32 4.76
C ALA A 406 -12.38 3.59 5.81
N THR A 407 -12.89 2.56 6.49
CA THR A 407 -14.01 2.71 7.45
C THR A 407 -13.58 3.41 8.73
N SER A 408 -14.55 3.85 9.56
CA SER A 408 -14.26 4.48 10.85
C SER A 408 -13.41 3.56 11.74
N GLY A 409 -12.27 4.06 12.22
CA GLY A 409 -11.33 3.30 13.05
C GLY A 409 -10.23 2.57 12.27
N SER A 410 -10.30 2.56 10.93
CA SER A 410 -9.22 2.08 10.06
C SER A 410 -8.14 3.15 9.82
N ASN A 411 -6.98 2.71 9.34
CA ASN A 411 -5.87 3.56 8.93
C ASN A 411 -5.49 3.30 7.47
N PHE A 412 -5.42 4.36 6.67
CA PHE A 412 -4.93 4.30 5.30
C PHE A 412 -3.72 5.21 5.13
N PHE A 413 -2.54 4.61 5.02
CA PHE A 413 -1.26 5.33 5.00
C PHE A 413 -0.60 5.19 3.63
N ILE A 414 -0.23 6.32 3.03
CA ILE A 414 0.42 6.41 1.72
C ILE A 414 1.66 7.28 1.90
N GLU A 415 2.77 6.65 2.27
CA GLU A 415 3.97 7.33 2.74
C GLU A 415 5.15 6.97 1.84
N GLY A 416 5.42 7.86 0.89
CA GLY A 416 6.60 7.80 0.04
C GLY A 416 7.79 8.58 0.59
N SER A 417 8.76 8.82 -0.29
CA SER A 417 9.91 9.68 -0.05
C SER A 417 10.19 10.57 -1.26
N SER A 418 11.02 11.60 -1.08
CA SER A 418 11.41 12.51 -2.17
C SER A 418 12.10 11.82 -3.35
N SER A 419 12.64 10.61 -3.16
CA SER A 419 13.24 9.81 -4.23
C SER A 419 12.31 8.72 -4.76
N ASN A 420 11.24 8.39 -4.05
CA ASN A 420 10.36 7.29 -4.42
C ASN A 420 8.94 7.49 -3.86
N TYR A 421 8.08 8.04 -4.68
CA TYR A 421 6.70 8.32 -4.31
C TYR A 421 5.92 7.03 -4.07
N ALA A 422 5.00 7.05 -3.10
CA ALA A 422 3.96 6.04 -2.98
C ALA A 422 2.79 6.43 -3.89
N THR A 423 2.18 5.48 -4.60
CA THR A 423 1.18 5.80 -5.63
C THR A 423 -0.16 5.15 -5.34
N LEU A 424 -1.24 5.92 -5.42
CA LEU A 424 -2.62 5.43 -5.51
C LEU A 424 -3.17 5.77 -6.89
N THR A 425 -3.52 4.73 -7.66
CA THR A 425 -3.94 4.87 -9.05
C THR A 425 -5.00 3.83 -9.42
N HIS A 426 -5.42 3.81 -10.69
CA HIS A 426 -6.39 2.87 -11.21
C HIS A 426 -5.74 1.56 -11.70
N SER A 427 -6.50 0.48 -11.69
CA SER A 427 -6.13 -0.76 -12.38
C SER A 427 -6.54 -0.68 -13.85
N GLY A 428 -5.57 -0.84 -14.76
CA GLY A 428 -5.83 -0.89 -16.21
C GLY A 428 -6.24 0.45 -16.81
N THR A 429 -7.55 0.72 -16.94
CA THR A 429 -8.13 1.94 -17.53
C THR A 429 -9.33 2.38 -16.70
N GLY A 430 -9.75 3.64 -16.80
CA GLY A 430 -10.95 4.12 -16.10
C GLY A 430 -10.60 4.84 -14.81
N ARG A 431 -11.56 4.92 -13.87
CA ARG A 431 -11.42 5.74 -12.65
C ARG A 431 -12.11 5.10 -11.44
N TYR A 432 -11.60 5.36 -10.24
CA TYR A 432 -12.09 4.82 -8.97
C TYR A 432 -12.51 5.91 -7.97
N ASN A 433 -13.26 5.55 -6.93
CA ASN A 433 -13.56 6.44 -5.80
C ASN A 433 -12.60 6.18 -4.63
N CYS A 434 -12.29 7.21 -3.85
CA CYS A 434 -11.50 7.11 -2.63
C CYS A 434 -12.28 7.75 -1.46
N ASP A 435 -12.90 6.90 -0.62
CA ASP A 435 -13.78 7.30 0.47
C ASP A 435 -13.14 7.01 1.84
N ILE A 436 -12.86 8.07 2.60
CA ILE A 436 -12.15 8.00 3.88
C ILE A 436 -13.07 8.39 5.04
N TYR A 437 -13.52 7.39 5.81
CA TYR A 437 -14.22 7.54 7.09
C TYR A 437 -13.31 7.33 8.31
N GLY A 438 -12.15 6.68 8.11
CA GLY A 438 -11.10 6.45 9.11
C GLY A 438 -10.04 7.56 9.14
N GLN A 439 -8.80 7.19 9.40
CA GLN A 439 -7.64 8.09 9.29
C GLN A 439 -6.93 7.89 7.95
N ILE A 440 -6.58 8.98 7.29
CA ILE A 440 -5.62 9.01 6.18
C ILE A 440 -4.31 9.67 6.60
N ALA A 441 -3.18 9.10 6.22
CA ALA A 441 -1.85 9.70 6.31
C ALA A 441 -1.22 9.71 4.91
N ALA A 442 -0.72 10.86 4.47
CA ALA A 442 -0.13 10.98 3.15
C ALA A 442 1.11 11.89 3.16
N ASN A 443 2.20 11.43 2.56
CA ASN A 443 3.45 12.16 2.45
C ASN A 443 4.23 11.64 1.22
N TYR A 444 4.72 12.52 0.34
CA TYR A 444 5.32 12.13 -0.95
C TYR A 444 4.48 11.06 -1.67
N ALA A 445 3.20 11.35 -1.84
CA ALA A 445 2.24 10.44 -2.47
C ALA A 445 1.68 11.01 -3.78
N VAL A 446 1.46 10.16 -4.77
CA VAL A 446 0.75 10.51 -6.01
C VAL A 446 -0.67 9.94 -5.94
N PHE A 447 -1.65 10.80 -6.18
CA PHE A 447 -3.05 10.43 -6.31
C PHE A 447 -3.52 10.74 -7.74
N GLU A 448 -3.97 9.73 -8.47
CA GLU A 448 -4.33 9.92 -9.88
C GLU A 448 -5.47 9.02 -10.35
N TYR A 449 -6.15 9.46 -11.43
CA TYR A 449 -7.27 8.73 -12.04
C TYR A 449 -8.45 8.44 -11.09
N MET A 450 -8.64 9.31 -10.10
CA MET A 450 -9.83 9.28 -9.26
C MET A 450 -11.04 9.90 -10.00
N LYS A 451 -12.23 9.48 -9.60
CA LYS A 451 -13.49 10.12 -10.00
C LYS A 451 -13.63 11.51 -9.38
N GLY A 452 -14.74 12.18 -9.67
CA GLY A 452 -14.90 13.62 -9.40
C GLY A 452 -14.66 14.07 -7.96
N ASN A 453 -14.90 13.22 -6.95
CA ASN A 453 -14.66 13.58 -5.54
C ASN A 453 -13.22 13.36 -5.07
N GLY A 454 -12.32 12.91 -5.95
CA GLY A 454 -10.92 12.69 -5.62
C GLY A 454 -10.73 11.86 -4.35
N VAL A 455 -9.88 12.34 -3.45
CA VAL A 455 -9.80 11.84 -2.07
C VAL A 455 -10.87 12.53 -1.22
N TYR A 456 -11.88 11.78 -0.78
CA TYR A 456 -12.95 12.31 0.05
C TYR A 456 -12.77 11.88 1.52
N VAL A 457 -12.33 12.82 2.36
CA VAL A 457 -12.37 12.69 3.82
C VAL A 457 -13.75 13.10 4.36
N TYR A 458 -14.56 12.10 4.74
CA TYR A 458 -15.93 12.28 5.22
C TYR A 458 -15.97 12.87 6.65
N PRO A 459 -17.14 13.42 7.08
CA PRO A 459 -17.37 13.75 8.47
C PRO A 459 -17.11 12.53 9.39
N GLY A 460 -16.23 12.70 10.38
CA GLY A 460 -15.76 11.64 11.26
C GLY A 460 -14.40 11.05 10.87
N GLY A 461 -14.03 11.15 9.59
CA GLY A 461 -12.68 10.87 9.12
C GLY A 461 -11.68 11.93 9.58
N THR A 462 -10.39 11.58 9.59
CA THR A 462 -9.31 12.49 10.01
C THR A 462 -8.11 12.39 9.08
N VAL A 463 -7.39 13.52 8.96
CA VAL A 463 -6.05 13.56 8.37
C VAL A 463 -5.04 13.43 9.51
N ASN A 464 -4.05 12.54 9.35
CA ASN A 464 -2.97 12.34 10.31
C ASN A 464 -2.24 13.68 10.56
N PRO A 465 -1.93 14.07 11.81
CA PRO A 465 -1.36 15.39 12.12
C PRO A 465 0.10 15.56 11.68
N THR A 466 0.81 14.47 11.38
CA THR A 466 2.21 14.50 10.92
C THR A 466 2.32 14.39 9.41
N TYR A 467 1.49 13.53 8.80
CA TYR A 467 1.52 13.23 7.36
C TYR A 467 0.24 13.73 6.71
N THR A 468 0.26 15.02 6.38
CA THR A 468 -0.88 15.88 6.09
C THR A 468 -1.01 16.21 4.60
N PHE A 469 -0.71 15.24 3.72
CA PHE A 469 -0.55 15.43 2.28
C PHE A 469 0.70 16.24 1.87
N ASN A 470 1.73 16.21 2.71
CA ASN A 470 2.98 16.92 2.46
C ASN A 470 3.68 16.35 1.21
N HIS A 471 4.14 17.23 0.31
CA HIS A 471 4.81 16.84 -0.93
C HIS A 471 3.96 15.93 -1.85
N CYS A 472 2.64 15.92 -1.68
CA CYS A 472 1.75 15.07 -2.46
C CYS A 472 1.39 15.71 -3.80
N ILE A 473 1.15 14.85 -4.80
CA ILE A 473 0.78 15.21 -6.17
C ILE A 473 -0.66 14.74 -6.41
N PHE A 474 -1.53 15.66 -6.83
CA PHE A 474 -2.88 15.36 -7.31
C PHE A 474 -2.94 15.65 -8.80
N GLN A 475 -3.15 14.61 -9.63
CA GLN A 475 -3.10 14.72 -11.09
C GLN A 475 -4.08 13.78 -11.79
N ASN A 476 -4.31 13.97 -13.08
CA ASN A 476 -5.13 13.07 -13.93
C ASN A 476 -6.51 12.73 -13.34
N GLY A 477 -7.09 13.64 -12.56
CA GLY A 477 -8.38 13.45 -11.93
C GLY A 477 -9.53 13.64 -12.89
N ALA A 478 -10.70 13.83 -12.32
CA ALA A 478 -11.93 14.10 -13.04
C ALA A 478 -12.87 15.10 -12.36
N PRO A 479 -12.40 16.07 -11.54
CA PRO A 479 -13.31 16.91 -10.80
C PRO A 479 -14.20 17.68 -11.78
N ALA A 480 -15.49 17.32 -11.78
CA ALA A 480 -16.53 18.04 -12.49
C ALA A 480 -16.98 19.23 -11.62
N LYS A 481 -17.78 20.12 -12.22
CA LYS A 481 -18.40 21.23 -11.48
C LYS A 481 -19.14 20.68 -10.24
N GLY A 482 -18.78 21.17 -9.06
CA GLY A 482 -19.35 20.69 -7.79
C GLY A 482 -18.54 19.59 -7.09
N SER A 483 -17.30 19.35 -7.50
CA SER A 483 -16.40 18.33 -6.92
C SER A 483 -14.94 18.79 -6.93
N ALA A 484 -13.99 17.98 -6.41
CA ALA A 484 -12.59 18.37 -6.25
C ALA A 484 -11.59 17.21 -6.21
N TYR A 485 -10.29 17.51 -6.37
CA TYR A 485 -9.21 16.54 -6.11
C TYR A 485 -9.15 16.10 -4.64
N LEU A 486 -9.45 17.00 -3.72
CA LEU A 486 -9.42 16.75 -2.29
C LEU A 486 -10.65 17.33 -1.61
N VAL A 487 -11.55 16.47 -1.13
CA VAL A 487 -12.78 16.87 -0.42
C VAL A 487 -12.58 16.68 1.10
N LEU A 488 -12.52 17.77 1.85
CA LEU A 488 -12.13 17.82 3.27
C LEU A 488 -13.30 18.17 4.18
N ASN A 489 -14.20 17.21 4.39
CA ASN A 489 -15.33 17.39 5.31
C ASN A 489 -15.04 16.90 6.74
N SER A 490 -13.77 16.68 7.08
CA SER A 490 -13.31 16.42 8.43
C SER A 490 -13.33 17.67 9.32
N SER A 491 -13.27 17.47 10.64
CA SER A 491 -13.25 18.53 11.66
C SER A 491 -11.87 18.84 12.23
N ASN A 492 -10.84 18.04 11.91
CA ASN A 492 -9.48 18.24 12.38
C ASN A 492 -8.77 19.37 11.60
N THR A 493 -7.85 20.05 12.27
CA THR A 493 -7.01 21.09 11.67
C THR A 493 -5.65 20.53 11.29
N PHE A 494 -5.14 20.87 10.11
CA PHE A 494 -3.82 20.44 9.66
C PHE A 494 -3.17 21.45 8.70
N THR A 495 -1.85 21.31 8.53
CA THR A 495 -1.06 22.07 7.56
C THR A 495 -0.39 21.09 6.59
N SER A 496 -0.63 21.27 5.30
CA SER A 496 0.06 20.58 4.21
C SER A 496 1.15 21.47 3.65
N ILE A 497 2.33 20.93 3.38
CA ILE A 497 3.43 21.66 2.74
C ILE A 497 3.70 21.11 1.35
N ASP A 498 4.01 21.99 0.39
CA ASP A 498 4.51 21.62 -0.94
C ASP A 498 3.60 20.62 -1.68
N THR A 499 2.28 20.80 -1.55
CA THR A 499 1.30 20.02 -2.32
C THR A 499 1.24 20.53 -3.76
N TYR A 500 1.29 19.62 -4.73
CA TYR A 500 1.20 19.93 -6.14
C TYR A 500 -0.16 19.53 -6.71
N PHE A 501 -0.87 20.47 -7.35
CA PHE A 501 -2.16 20.26 -8.00
C PHE A 501 -2.04 20.48 -9.52
N ASP A 502 -2.18 19.41 -10.30
CA ASP A 502 -2.08 19.40 -11.76
C ASP A 502 -3.46 19.34 -12.43
N ASN A 503 -3.71 20.24 -13.36
CA ASN A 503 -4.89 20.30 -14.21
C ASN A 503 -4.56 20.30 -15.71
N ALA A 504 -3.50 19.61 -16.12
CA ALA A 504 -3.22 19.33 -17.54
C ALA A 504 -4.40 18.67 -18.29
N GLY A 505 -5.34 18.04 -17.56
CA GLY A 505 -6.56 17.44 -18.09
C GLY A 505 -7.70 18.42 -18.43
N GLY A 506 -7.60 19.69 -18.02
CA GLY A 506 -8.64 20.70 -18.26
C GLY A 506 -9.93 20.45 -17.47
N ASP A 507 -9.80 19.92 -16.26
CA ASP A 507 -10.88 19.71 -15.30
C ASP A 507 -11.55 21.04 -14.90
N VAL A 508 -12.85 20.95 -14.57
CA VAL A 508 -13.75 22.10 -14.35
C VAL A 508 -14.31 22.17 -12.93
N GLY A 509 -13.77 21.35 -12.03
CA GLY A 509 -14.10 21.33 -10.61
C GLY A 509 -13.14 22.20 -9.81
N ASN A 510 -12.71 21.73 -8.65
CA ASN A 510 -11.91 22.49 -7.69
C ASN A 510 -10.66 21.68 -7.28
N ASN A 511 -9.63 22.34 -6.75
CA ASN A 511 -8.48 21.66 -6.16
C ASN A 511 -8.86 21.03 -4.81
N VAL A 512 -9.43 21.84 -3.93
CA VAL A 512 -9.80 21.50 -2.57
C VAL A 512 -11.23 21.97 -2.34
N TRP A 513 -12.04 21.12 -1.72
CA TRP A 513 -13.42 21.40 -1.39
C TRP A 513 -13.67 21.22 0.09
N LYS A 514 -14.15 22.28 0.76
CA LYS A 514 -14.55 22.22 2.16
C LYS A 514 -15.88 22.92 2.37
N SER A 515 -16.95 22.13 2.45
CA SER A 515 -18.32 22.64 2.67
C SER A 515 -18.79 22.53 4.12
N VAL A 516 -17.86 22.34 5.06
CA VAL A 516 -18.16 22.24 6.50
C VAL A 516 -17.50 23.38 7.27
N GLY A 517 -18.24 23.98 8.20
CA GLY A 517 -17.75 25.06 9.04
C GLY A 517 -16.86 24.62 10.21
N ALA A 518 -16.12 23.51 10.10
CA ALA A 518 -15.29 22.92 11.16
C ALA A 518 -13.91 22.49 10.65
N GLY A 519 -12.89 22.58 11.51
CA GLY A 519 -11.48 22.36 11.16
C GLY A 519 -10.91 23.43 10.23
N ASN A 520 -9.59 23.47 10.07
CA ASN A 520 -8.93 24.26 9.02
C ASN A 520 -7.92 23.39 8.24
N ALA A 521 -7.80 23.63 6.95
CA ALA A 521 -6.74 23.09 6.12
C ALA A 521 -5.85 24.24 5.65
N THR A 522 -4.57 24.20 5.97
CA THR A 522 -3.61 25.21 5.51
C THR A 522 -2.67 24.57 4.50
N PHE A 523 -2.53 25.15 3.31
CA PHE A 523 -1.59 24.72 2.28
C PHE A 523 -0.46 25.76 2.20
N VAL A 524 0.77 25.32 2.50
CA VAL A 524 1.98 26.14 2.48
C VAL A 524 2.78 25.79 1.23
N ALA A 525 3.19 26.79 0.46
CA ALA A 525 3.98 26.60 -0.75
C ALA A 525 3.37 25.57 -1.73
N ALA A 526 2.04 25.58 -1.85
CA ALA A 526 1.38 24.74 -2.84
C ALA A 526 1.66 25.24 -4.27
N THR A 527 1.83 24.31 -5.19
CA THR A 527 2.28 24.58 -6.57
C THR A 527 1.43 23.83 -7.60
N GLY A 528 1.60 24.17 -8.88
CA GLY A 528 0.82 23.62 -9.99
C GLY A 528 -0.19 24.61 -10.58
N ASP A 529 -0.66 24.32 -11.79
CA ASP A 529 -1.60 25.15 -12.55
C ASP A 529 -3.03 25.16 -11.97
N PHE A 530 -3.27 24.35 -10.96
CA PHE A 530 -4.54 24.25 -10.25
C PHE A 530 -4.41 24.52 -8.74
N ALA A 531 -3.27 25.02 -8.28
CA ALA A 531 -3.09 25.41 -6.88
C ALA A 531 -3.60 26.83 -6.60
N GLY A 532 -4.05 27.06 -5.37
CA GLY A 532 -4.46 28.38 -4.88
C GLY A 532 -5.98 28.53 -4.65
N PRO A 533 -6.37 29.62 -3.97
CA PRO A 533 -7.76 29.88 -3.57
C PRO A 533 -8.69 30.18 -4.75
N GLU A 534 -8.17 30.52 -5.92
CA GLU A 534 -8.96 30.74 -7.14
C GLU A 534 -9.64 29.46 -7.65
N PHE A 535 -9.13 28.29 -7.25
CA PHE A 535 -9.63 26.98 -7.64
C PHE A 535 -10.31 26.21 -6.51
N GLU A 536 -10.56 26.84 -5.35
CA GLU A 536 -11.15 26.15 -4.21
C GLU A 536 -12.67 26.35 -4.07
N HIS A 537 -13.29 25.49 -3.27
CA HIS A 537 -14.65 25.71 -2.79
C HIS A 537 -14.69 25.76 -1.25
N ASP A 538 -14.70 26.97 -0.70
CA ASP A 538 -14.66 27.23 0.75
C ASP A 538 -15.66 28.29 1.23
N PRO A 539 -16.97 27.97 1.30
CA PRO A 539 -17.99 28.90 1.76
C PRO A 539 -17.87 29.33 3.23
N TYR A 540 -16.95 28.74 4.02
CA TYR A 540 -16.80 29.01 5.46
C TYR A 540 -15.40 29.52 5.85
N ASN A 541 -14.54 29.85 4.89
CA ASN A 541 -13.20 30.39 5.11
C ASN A 541 -12.34 29.51 6.06
N ARG A 542 -12.27 28.22 5.73
CA ARG A 542 -11.57 27.14 6.43
C ARG A 542 -10.35 26.60 5.68
N ILE A 543 -10.16 26.95 4.42
CA ILE A 543 -8.97 26.65 3.65
C ILE A 543 -8.11 27.92 3.62
N HIS A 544 -6.81 27.77 3.84
CA HIS A 544 -5.87 28.89 3.90
C HIS A 544 -4.67 28.55 3.03
N TRP A 545 -4.22 29.51 2.24
CA TRP A 545 -3.05 29.35 1.38
C TRP A 545 -1.97 30.35 1.78
N THR A 546 -0.75 29.86 2.00
CA THR A 546 0.37 30.69 2.46
C THR A 546 1.65 30.37 1.72
N ASP A 547 2.57 31.33 1.68
CA ASP A 547 3.85 31.22 0.97
C ASP A 547 3.67 30.78 -0.49
N ILE A 548 2.67 31.35 -1.17
CA ILE A 548 2.44 31.12 -2.59
C ILE A 548 3.40 32.00 -3.39
N ASP A 549 4.12 31.38 -4.31
CA ASP A 549 4.91 32.09 -5.31
C ASP A 549 3.99 32.65 -6.41
N ILE A 550 4.08 33.95 -6.61
CA ILE A 550 3.33 34.75 -7.58
C ILE A 550 4.33 35.35 -8.55
N GLU A 551 4.28 34.95 -9.81
CA GLU A 551 4.99 35.59 -10.93
C GLU A 551 3.95 36.30 -11.81
N LEU A 552 4.14 37.59 -12.10
CA LEU A 552 3.18 38.42 -12.82
C LEU A 552 3.68 38.80 -14.22
N ASP A 553 2.83 38.58 -15.22
CA ASP A 553 2.97 39.11 -16.58
C ASP A 553 1.84 40.12 -16.86
N LEU A 554 2.13 41.41 -16.66
CA LEU A 554 1.15 42.49 -16.79
C LEU A 554 1.51 43.40 -17.96
N THR A 555 0.52 43.75 -18.76
CA THR A 555 0.69 44.72 -19.86
C THR A 555 -0.34 45.85 -19.77
N VAL A 556 0.09 47.09 -19.99
CA VAL A 556 -0.76 48.31 -19.97
C VAL A 556 -0.22 49.36 -20.94
N MET A 557 -1.10 50.18 -21.51
CA MET A 557 -0.70 51.35 -22.32
C MET A 557 -1.11 52.65 -21.62
N LEU A 558 -0.39 53.73 -21.90
CA LEU A 558 -0.69 55.09 -21.44
C LEU A 558 -1.09 55.94 -22.64
N GLU A 559 -2.17 56.72 -22.52
CA GLU A 559 -2.69 57.52 -23.64
C GLU A 559 -1.67 58.54 -24.15
N GLY A 560 -0.97 59.20 -23.22
CA GLY A 560 -0.04 60.27 -23.49
C GLY A 560 1.11 59.91 -24.45
N PRO A 561 1.99 58.97 -24.06
CA PRO A 561 3.13 58.57 -24.87
C PRO A 561 2.77 57.64 -26.03
N TYR A 562 1.51 57.20 -26.18
CA TYR A 562 1.13 56.28 -27.23
C TYR A 562 1.25 56.92 -28.63
N ASN A 563 2.14 56.38 -29.46
CA ASN A 563 2.51 56.95 -30.75
C ASN A 563 1.78 56.30 -31.95
N GLY A 564 0.78 55.48 -31.69
CA GLY A 564 0.00 54.74 -32.69
C GLY A 564 0.48 53.31 -32.95
N THR A 565 1.63 52.90 -32.42
CA THR A 565 2.08 51.50 -32.41
C THR A 565 2.45 51.06 -30.99
N ASP A 566 3.40 51.76 -30.39
CA ASP A 566 3.96 51.51 -29.05
C ASP A 566 3.84 52.81 -28.22
N MET A 567 4.64 52.97 -27.17
CA MET A 567 4.81 54.23 -26.41
C MET A 567 6.18 54.87 -26.64
N ASP A 568 6.24 56.20 -26.67
CA ASP A 568 7.49 56.96 -26.73
C ASP A 568 8.27 56.86 -25.41
N THR A 569 9.61 56.84 -25.50
CA THR A 569 10.52 56.73 -24.34
C THR A 569 11.25 58.04 -24.03
N ASP A 570 10.64 59.16 -24.37
CA ASP A 570 11.28 60.47 -24.39
C ASP A 570 11.83 60.87 -23.01
N LEU A 571 11.10 60.61 -21.91
CA LEU A 571 11.60 60.85 -20.55
C LEU A 571 12.92 60.11 -20.26
N ARG A 572 13.06 58.88 -20.75
CA ARG A 572 14.26 58.06 -20.59
C ARG A 572 15.40 58.58 -21.47
N ASP A 573 15.10 58.89 -22.73
CA ASP A 573 16.07 59.36 -23.70
C ASP A 573 16.65 60.74 -23.33
N GLU A 574 15.83 61.60 -22.72
CA GLU A 574 16.24 62.88 -22.14
C GLU A 574 16.86 62.74 -20.73
N GLY A 575 16.84 61.54 -20.15
CA GLY A 575 17.48 61.22 -18.87
C GLY A 575 16.84 61.89 -17.66
N VAL A 576 15.53 62.19 -17.73
CA VAL A 576 14.80 62.91 -16.68
C VAL A 576 14.03 62.01 -15.71
N ILE A 577 13.83 60.72 -16.04
CA ILE A 577 13.19 59.77 -15.13
C ILE A 577 14.03 59.64 -13.84
N PRO A 578 13.43 59.81 -12.64
CA PRO A 578 14.12 59.62 -11.38
C PRO A 578 14.73 58.22 -11.23
N LEU A 579 15.95 58.14 -10.69
CA LEU A 579 16.60 56.85 -10.40
C LEU A 579 16.02 56.13 -9.16
N SER A 580 15.16 56.79 -8.38
CA SER A 580 14.42 56.23 -7.26
C SER A 580 12.94 56.35 -7.53
N GLN A 581 12.14 55.38 -7.08
CA GLN A 581 10.69 55.37 -7.31
C GLN A 581 10.03 56.68 -6.85
N PRO A 582 9.10 57.26 -7.65
CA PRO A 582 8.52 58.58 -7.39
C PRO A 582 7.22 58.59 -6.56
N PHE A 583 6.72 57.43 -6.14
CA PHE A 583 5.46 57.26 -5.42
C PHE A 583 5.57 57.47 -3.89
N ASN A 584 6.74 57.88 -3.37
CA ASN A 584 6.94 58.14 -1.94
C ASN A 584 6.33 59.45 -1.41
N VAL A 585 5.65 60.21 -2.27
CA VAL A 585 4.95 61.45 -1.92
C VAL A 585 3.43 61.27 -1.94
N TYR A 586 2.72 62.20 -1.31
CA TYR A 586 1.26 62.29 -1.41
C TYR A 586 0.83 62.43 -2.88
N PRO A 587 -0.23 61.74 -3.36
CA PRO A 587 -1.20 60.96 -2.57
C PRO A 587 -0.85 59.48 -2.36
N TYR A 588 0.17 58.95 -3.03
CA TYR A 588 0.51 57.52 -3.03
C TYR A 588 1.16 57.07 -1.72
N ASN A 589 2.08 57.86 -1.17
CA ASN A 589 2.82 57.60 0.08
C ASN A 589 3.42 56.19 0.16
N TYR A 590 3.91 55.66 -0.97
CA TYR A 590 4.50 54.34 -1.06
C TYR A 590 5.89 54.33 -0.39
N ALA A 591 6.05 53.45 0.60
CA ALA A 591 7.25 53.39 1.43
C ALA A 591 8.41 52.57 0.83
N GLY A 592 8.23 52.00 -0.37
CA GLY A 592 9.26 51.22 -1.06
C GLY A 592 10.53 52.02 -1.35
N LEU A 593 11.65 51.31 -1.48
CA LEU A 593 13.00 51.88 -1.62
C LEU A 593 13.65 51.58 -2.97
N GLU A 594 12.84 51.15 -3.94
CA GLU A 594 13.25 50.75 -5.28
C GLU A 594 14.05 51.88 -5.94
N SER A 595 15.25 51.53 -6.42
CA SER A 595 16.14 52.45 -7.12
C SER A 595 17.11 51.71 -8.02
N VAL A 596 17.59 52.38 -9.06
CA VAL A 596 18.51 51.83 -10.06
C VAL A 596 19.72 52.74 -10.29
N GLY A 597 20.83 52.17 -10.76
CA GLY A 597 22.00 52.96 -11.16
C GLY A 597 21.81 53.73 -12.47
N SER A 598 20.91 53.25 -13.33
CA SER A 598 20.52 53.83 -14.61
C SER A 598 19.17 53.24 -15.02
N ILE A 599 18.33 54.02 -15.70
CA ILE A 599 17.06 53.52 -16.25
C ILE A 599 17.35 52.54 -17.41
N PRO A 600 16.80 51.31 -17.40
CA PRO A 600 16.97 50.34 -18.49
C PRO A 600 16.46 50.86 -19.84
N PRO A 601 16.91 50.30 -20.99
CA PRO A 601 16.36 50.63 -22.30
C PRO A 601 14.85 50.39 -22.39
N ASN A 602 14.18 51.07 -23.33
CA ASN A 602 12.76 50.92 -23.64
C ASN A 602 11.77 51.31 -22.51
N VAL A 603 12.25 51.75 -21.35
CA VAL A 603 11.39 52.25 -20.27
C VAL A 603 10.72 53.56 -20.71
N VAL A 604 9.41 53.60 -20.52
CA VAL A 604 8.55 54.78 -20.68
C VAL A 604 8.55 55.57 -19.38
N ASP A 605 8.17 54.93 -18.26
CA ASP A 605 8.15 55.54 -16.92
C ASP A 605 8.05 54.48 -15.80
N TRP A 606 8.07 54.92 -14.55
CA TRP A 606 7.68 54.17 -13.37
C TRP A 606 6.17 53.95 -13.29
N VAL A 607 5.77 52.77 -12.82
CA VAL A 607 4.41 52.44 -12.40
C VAL A 607 4.44 51.82 -11.00
N LEU A 608 3.35 51.98 -10.24
CA LEU A 608 3.16 51.28 -8.97
C LEU A 608 2.12 50.18 -9.19
N VAL A 609 2.52 48.94 -8.93
CA VAL A 609 1.64 47.77 -9.01
C VAL A 609 1.15 47.45 -7.60
N GLU A 610 -0.16 47.29 -7.44
CA GLU A 610 -0.76 46.74 -6.21
C GLU A 610 -1.49 45.43 -6.52
N LEU A 611 -1.42 44.46 -5.61
CA LEU A 611 -2.25 43.26 -5.64
C LEU A 611 -3.29 43.31 -4.53
N ARG A 612 -4.57 43.17 -4.92
CA ARG A 612 -5.72 43.22 -4.02
C ARG A 612 -6.41 41.88 -3.92
N ASP A 613 -6.77 41.48 -2.70
CA ASP A 613 -7.45 40.22 -2.37
C ASP A 613 -8.94 40.45 -2.08
N ALA A 614 -9.81 40.11 -3.02
CA ALA A 614 -11.26 40.33 -2.89
C ALA A 614 -12.09 39.29 -3.65
N ASP A 615 -13.40 39.26 -3.41
CA ASP A 615 -14.34 38.38 -4.12
C ASP A 615 -14.68 38.86 -5.55
N SER A 616 -14.59 40.17 -5.78
CA SER A 616 -14.92 40.87 -7.02
C SER A 616 -14.08 42.15 -7.18
N PRO A 617 -13.84 42.64 -8.41
CA PRO A 617 -13.04 43.86 -8.62
C PRO A 617 -13.70 45.12 -8.02
N ALA A 618 -15.03 45.15 -7.86
CA ALA A 618 -15.73 46.26 -7.22
C ALA A 618 -15.45 46.37 -5.71
N ASN A 619 -15.18 45.22 -5.08
CA ASN A 619 -14.88 45.13 -3.64
C ASN A 619 -13.37 45.16 -3.35
N ALA A 620 -12.53 45.14 -4.38
CA ALA A 620 -11.07 45.25 -4.27
C ALA A 620 -10.66 46.70 -3.95
N ASP A 621 -10.82 47.11 -2.70
CA ASP A 621 -10.48 48.44 -2.20
C ASP A 621 -9.03 48.53 -1.67
N ALA A 622 -8.59 49.73 -1.29
CA ALA A 622 -7.25 49.94 -0.76
C ALA A 622 -6.92 49.08 0.49
N ALA A 623 -7.91 48.72 1.31
CA ALA A 623 -7.70 47.90 2.50
C ALA A 623 -7.49 46.41 2.18
N SER A 624 -7.94 45.96 1.00
CA SER A 624 -7.69 44.62 0.47
C SER A 624 -6.30 44.44 -0.16
N THR A 625 -5.46 45.47 -0.19
CA THR A 625 -4.11 45.37 -0.75
C THR A 625 -3.21 44.54 0.14
N PHE A 626 -2.60 43.50 -0.43
CA PHE A 626 -1.64 42.64 0.28
C PHE A 626 -0.20 42.75 -0.24
N GLU A 627 0.01 43.33 -1.43
CA GLU A 627 1.35 43.55 -2.00
C GLU A 627 1.40 44.87 -2.80
N LYS A 628 2.56 45.57 -2.76
CA LYS A 628 2.81 46.80 -3.54
C LYS A 628 4.27 46.89 -3.99
N HIS A 629 4.48 47.12 -5.29
CA HIS A 629 5.83 47.19 -5.89
C HIS A 629 5.95 48.27 -6.96
N ALA A 630 6.99 49.11 -6.88
CA ALA A 630 7.32 50.02 -7.97
C ALA A 630 8.08 49.28 -9.08
N ALA A 631 7.59 49.41 -10.31
CA ALA A 631 8.07 48.68 -11.48
C ALA A 631 8.30 49.63 -12.66
N PHE A 632 8.92 49.14 -13.74
CA PHE A 632 9.06 49.88 -14.98
C PHE A 632 8.01 49.46 -16.00
N LEU A 633 7.43 50.45 -16.68
CA LEU A 633 6.62 50.26 -17.87
C LEU A 633 7.52 50.37 -19.11
N LEU A 634 7.52 49.36 -19.97
CA LEU A 634 8.24 49.37 -21.24
C LEU A 634 7.36 49.92 -22.37
N ASN A 635 7.98 50.30 -23.49
CA ASN A 635 7.30 50.89 -24.64
C ASN A 635 6.28 49.97 -25.32
N ASP A 636 6.45 48.65 -25.22
CA ASP A 636 5.49 47.65 -25.69
C ASP A 636 4.32 47.41 -24.71
N GLY A 637 4.31 48.12 -23.59
CA GLY A 637 3.32 48.04 -22.54
C GLY A 637 3.62 47.02 -21.43
N SER A 638 4.70 46.24 -21.54
CA SER A 638 5.08 45.27 -20.52
C SER A 638 5.50 45.96 -19.21
N ILE A 639 5.04 45.44 -18.08
CA ILE A 639 5.46 45.87 -16.75
C ILE A 639 6.50 44.88 -16.23
N VAL A 640 7.70 45.38 -15.94
CA VAL A 640 8.87 44.57 -15.57
C VAL A 640 9.52 45.08 -14.29
N ASP A 641 10.27 44.19 -13.63
CA ASP A 641 11.08 44.53 -12.46
C ASP A 641 12.25 45.47 -12.84
N LEU A 642 13.00 45.93 -11.85
CA LEU A 642 14.01 46.99 -11.96
C LEU A 642 15.18 46.69 -12.93
N ASN A 643 15.34 45.43 -13.33
CA ASN A 643 16.33 45.03 -14.33
C ASN A 643 15.88 45.31 -15.78
N GLY A 644 14.62 45.72 -15.99
CA GLY A 644 14.06 46.06 -17.29
C GLY A 644 13.66 44.88 -18.17
N SER A 645 13.55 43.66 -17.61
CA SER A 645 13.22 42.46 -18.39
C SER A 645 12.53 41.33 -17.63
N SER A 646 12.73 41.20 -16.32
CA SER A 646 12.11 40.16 -15.53
C SER A 646 10.66 40.50 -15.18
N PRO A 647 9.76 39.50 -15.13
CA PRO A 647 8.43 39.67 -14.55
C PRO A 647 8.54 39.98 -13.06
N LEU A 648 7.45 40.52 -12.48
CA LEU A 648 7.39 40.79 -11.06
C LEU A 648 7.13 39.48 -10.30
N ALA A 649 7.92 39.19 -9.26
CA ALA A 649 7.81 37.95 -8.50
C ALA A 649 7.73 38.21 -6.99
N TYR A 650 6.80 37.52 -6.31
CA TYR A 650 6.54 37.65 -4.88
C TYR A 650 6.29 36.29 -4.24
N THR A 651 6.57 36.16 -2.95
CA THR A 651 6.10 35.04 -2.12
C THR A 651 5.23 35.62 -1.03
N THR A 652 3.93 35.33 -1.05
CA THR A 652 2.96 35.96 -0.14
C THR A 652 1.73 35.07 0.12
N SER A 653 0.73 35.60 0.82
CA SER A 653 -0.50 34.88 1.17
C SER A 653 -1.73 35.70 0.78
N TYR A 654 -2.73 35.05 0.18
CA TYR A 654 -4.03 35.63 -0.13
C TYR A 654 -5.12 34.56 -0.02
N ASN A 655 -6.38 34.98 0.19
CA ASN A 655 -7.45 34.09 0.60
C ASN A 655 -8.61 33.99 -0.40
N GLN A 656 -8.78 34.96 -1.29
CA GLN A 656 -9.90 34.99 -2.23
C GLN A 656 -9.39 35.02 -3.68
N LYS A 657 -9.52 36.17 -4.35
CA LYS A 657 -9.10 36.35 -5.73
C LYS A 657 -8.22 37.57 -5.84
N MET A 658 -7.23 37.46 -6.70
CA MET A 658 -6.24 38.49 -6.90
C MET A 658 -6.61 39.43 -8.05
N TYR A 659 -6.55 40.74 -7.81
CA TYR A 659 -6.78 41.78 -8.81
C TYR A 659 -5.60 42.77 -8.84
N PRO A 660 -4.86 42.90 -9.95
CA PRO A 660 -3.82 43.91 -10.08
C PRO A 660 -4.43 45.29 -10.29
N VAL A 661 -3.82 46.27 -9.64
CA VAL A 661 -4.04 47.70 -9.85
C VAL A 661 -2.75 48.31 -10.37
N ILE A 662 -2.83 49.08 -11.46
CA ILE A 662 -1.73 49.86 -11.98
C ILE A 662 -1.99 51.34 -11.69
N LEU A 663 -1.06 51.96 -10.96
CA LEU A 663 -1.05 53.39 -10.70
C LEU A 663 0.13 54.03 -11.44
N GLN A 664 -0.09 55.22 -11.99
CA GLN A 664 0.93 56.05 -12.60
C GLN A 664 0.70 57.51 -12.15
N LEU A 665 1.76 58.32 -12.13
CA LEU A 665 1.72 59.65 -11.50
C LEU A 665 0.74 60.64 -12.13
N ASN A 666 0.52 60.54 -13.43
CA ASN A 666 -0.15 61.53 -14.28
C ASN A 666 -1.39 60.95 -15.01
N HIS A 667 -1.69 59.66 -14.79
CA HIS A 667 -2.77 58.91 -15.44
C HIS A 667 -3.72 58.31 -14.40
N LEU A 668 -5.00 58.18 -14.75
CA LEU A 668 -5.98 57.51 -13.89
C LEU A 668 -5.60 56.04 -13.68
N ALA A 669 -5.55 55.63 -12.42
CA ALA A 669 -5.28 54.24 -12.06
C ALA A 669 -6.32 53.28 -12.65
N VAL A 670 -5.88 52.07 -13.00
CA VAL A 670 -6.72 50.99 -13.53
C VAL A 670 -6.64 49.75 -12.66
N ILE A 671 -7.76 49.04 -12.50
CA ILE A 671 -7.84 47.72 -11.86
C ILE A 671 -8.36 46.72 -12.89
N SER A 672 -7.84 45.50 -12.85
CA SER A 672 -8.31 44.40 -13.71
C SER A 672 -9.83 44.17 -13.57
N GLY A 673 -10.51 43.96 -14.69
CA GLY A 673 -11.96 43.68 -14.73
C GLY A 673 -12.31 42.23 -14.40
N THR A 674 -11.33 41.34 -14.39
CA THR A 674 -11.44 39.94 -13.98
C THR A 674 -10.24 39.58 -13.10
N ASN A 675 -10.36 38.54 -12.28
CA ASN A 675 -9.28 38.13 -11.40
C ASN A 675 -8.13 37.50 -12.18
N LEU A 676 -6.91 37.60 -11.65
CA LEU A 676 -5.74 36.94 -12.23
C LEU A 676 -5.94 35.44 -12.26
N GLN A 677 -5.56 34.83 -13.38
CA GLN A 677 -5.59 33.39 -13.57
C GLN A 677 -4.16 32.92 -13.76
N ARG A 678 -3.78 31.88 -13.02
CA ARG A 678 -2.49 31.22 -13.17
C ARG A 678 -2.51 30.38 -14.46
N ASP A 679 -1.49 30.52 -15.29
CA ASP A 679 -1.33 29.68 -16.48
C ASP A 679 -0.61 28.35 -16.18
N ALA A 680 -0.45 27.51 -17.20
CA ALA A 680 0.20 26.21 -17.09
C ALA A 680 1.70 26.29 -16.71
N SER A 681 2.33 27.46 -16.86
CA SER A 681 3.71 27.73 -16.41
C SER A 681 3.78 28.30 -15.00
N GLY A 682 2.64 28.52 -14.34
CA GLY A 682 2.58 29.08 -12.99
C GLY A 682 2.58 30.61 -12.95
N VAL A 683 2.46 31.28 -14.10
CA VAL A 683 2.51 32.74 -14.24
C VAL A 683 1.08 33.31 -14.23
N TYR A 684 0.86 34.39 -13.50
CA TYR A 684 -0.37 35.14 -13.51
C TYR A 684 -0.30 36.27 -14.54
N ALA A 685 -1.08 36.17 -15.61
CA ALA A 685 -1.07 37.14 -16.69
C ALA A 685 -2.31 38.04 -16.70
N PHE A 686 -2.14 39.32 -17.04
CA PHE A 686 -3.24 40.22 -17.37
C PHE A 686 -2.87 41.25 -18.42
N ASN A 687 -3.76 41.42 -19.41
CA ASN A 687 -3.57 42.38 -20.47
C ASN A 687 -4.63 43.48 -20.39
N PHE A 688 -4.20 44.69 -20.00
CA PHE A 688 -5.05 45.88 -19.96
C PHE A 688 -5.25 46.53 -21.34
N ILE A 689 -4.41 46.22 -22.32
CA ILE A 689 -4.40 46.82 -23.67
C ILE A 689 -5.63 46.41 -24.48
N ASN A 690 -6.25 45.26 -24.16
CA ASN A 690 -7.44 44.77 -24.84
C ASN A 690 -8.78 45.32 -24.27
N GLY A 691 -8.72 46.32 -23.38
CA GLY A 691 -9.90 46.88 -22.70
C GLY A 691 -10.33 46.06 -21.49
N GLY A 692 -9.37 45.38 -20.86
CA GLY A 692 -9.61 44.46 -19.74
C GLY A 692 -9.86 45.13 -18.39
N ALA A 693 -9.75 46.46 -18.24
CA ALA A 693 -9.98 47.11 -16.96
C ALA A 693 -11.45 47.06 -16.50
N PHE A 694 -11.64 47.07 -15.18
CA PHE A 694 -12.94 47.24 -14.57
C PHE A 694 -13.58 48.58 -14.97
N GLY A 695 -14.89 48.59 -15.22
CA GLY A 695 -15.62 49.75 -15.72
C GLY A 695 -15.58 49.95 -17.24
N GLY A 696 -14.84 49.12 -17.98
CA GLY A 696 -14.79 49.16 -19.44
C GLY A 696 -14.32 50.53 -19.95
N ALA A 697 -15.11 51.17 -20.82
CA ALA A 697 -14.78 52.49 -21.37
C ALA A 697 -14.75 53.64 -20.35
N ALA A 698 -15.24 53.44 -19.13
CA ALA A 698 -15.06 54.39 -18.02
C ALA A 698 -13.77 54.12 -17.22
N GLY A 699 -13.17 52.93 -17.36
CA GLY A 699 -11.91 52.57 -16.72
C GLY A 699 -10.69 52.85 -17.58
N GLN A 700 -10.83 52.79 -18.91
CA GLN A 700 -9.76 53.00 -19.88
C GLN A 700 -10.26 53.69 -21.15
N LYS A 701 -9.34 54.31 -21.88
CA LYS A 701 -9.59 54.97 -23.15
C LYS A 701 -9.15 54.12 -24.33
N GLU A 702 -10.00 53.94 -25.33
CA GLU A 702 -9.59 53.36 -26.62
C GLU A 702 -8.82 54.44 -27.42
N VAL A 703 -7.51 54.27 -27.55
CA VAL A 703 -6.60 55.23 -28.22
C VAL A 703 -6.36 54.90 -29.70
N SER A 704 -6.53 53.63 -30.05
CA SER A 704 -6.67 53.16 -31.43
C SER A 704 -7.54 51.91 -31.42
N ALA A 705 -8.01 51.46 -32.59
CA ALA A 705 -8.96 50.34 -32.66
C ALA A 705 -8.39 49.09 -31.98
N GLY A 706 -9.00 48.66 -30.87
CA GLY A 706 -8.59 47.51 -30.07
C GLY A 706 -7.42 47.74 -29.12
N VAL A 707 -6.90 48.97 -29.00
CA VAL A 707 -5.83 49.35 -28.07
C VAL A 707 -6.38 50.32 -27.04
N TRP A 708 -6.35 49.89 -25.78
CA TRP A 708 -6.86 50.62 -24.63
C TRP A 708 -5.72 51.06 -23.73
N ALA A 709 -5.82 52.29 -23.24
CA ALA A 709 -4.81 52.93 -22.42
C ALA A 709 -5.42 53.55 -21.16
N MET A 710 -4.60 53.77 -20.14
CA MET A 710 -4.96 54.59 -18.98
C MET A 710 -5.21 56.03 -19.45
N PHE A 711 -6.26 56.67 -18.95
CA PHE A 711 -6.55 58.07 -19.26
C PHE A 711 -5.44 58.97 -18.71
N GLY A 712 -4.85 59.81 -19.57
CA GLY A 712 -3.90 60.84 -19.11
C GLY A 712 -4.62 62.08 -18.59
N GLY A 713 -4.03 62.80 -17.64
CA GLY A 713 -4.57 64.09 -17.17
C GLY A 713 -4.80 64.20 -15.67
N ASP A 714 -4.51 63.16 -14.87
CA ASP A 714 -4.67 63.19 -13.40
C ASP A 714 -3.35 63.61 -12.73
N GLY A 715 -2.90 64.84 -12.98
CA GLY A 715 -1.63 65.34 -12.44
C GLY A 715 -1.69 65.68 -10.96
N SER A 716 -2.86 65.61 -10.33
CA SER A 716 -2.99 65.69 -8.88
C SER A 716 -2.98 64.30 -8.20
N GLY A 717 -3.12 63.22 -8.97
CA GLY A 717 -3.16 61.83 -8.48
C GLY A 717 -4.38 61.51 -7.62
N ASN A 718 -5.44 62.32 -7.72
CA ASN A 718 -6.60 62.24 -6.83
C ASN A 718 -7.65 61.24 -7.33
N GLY A 719 -7.47 60.68 -8.53
CA GLY A 719 -8.38 59.73 -9.16
C GLY A 719 -9.50 60.37 -9.96
N SER A 720 -9.42 61.67 -10.27
CA SER A 720 -10.43 62.40 -11.06
C SER A 720 -9.79 63.49 -11.90
N ILE A 721 -10.05 63.49 -13.21
CA ILE A 721 -9.54 64.51 -14.13
C ILE A 721 -10.53 65.68 -14.16
N THR A 722 -10.11 66.82 -13.63
CA THR A 722 -10.93 68.02 -13.49
C THR A 722 -10.22 69.23 -14.07
N THR A 723 -10.88 70.39 -14.07
CA THR A 723 -10.21 71.66 -14.38
C THR A 723 -9.09 72.01 -13.38
N GLY A 724 -9.08 71.38 -12.20
CA GLY A 724 -8.00 71.54 -11.22
C GLY A 724 -6.66 70.99 -11.71
N ASP A 725 -6.67 69.93 -12.53
CA ASP A 725 -5.48 69.27 -13.04
C ASP A 725 -4.78 70.05 -14.16
N ILE A 726 -5.47 71.04 -14.75
CA ILE A 726 -4.82 72.08 -15.57
C ILE A 726 -3.85 72.90 -14.71
N GLY A 727 -4.16 73.09 -13.41
CA GLY A 727 -3.27 73.78 -12.48
C GLY A 727 -1.95 73.04 -12.22
N SER A 728 -1.96 71.70 -12.25
CA SER A 728 -0.75 70.87 -12.15
C SER A 728 0.16 71.05 -13.36
N TRP A 729 -0.41 71.24 -14.55
CA TRP A 729 0.31 71.63 -15.76
C TRP A 729 0.82 73.08 -15.73
N GLU A 730 -0.02 74.05 -15.32
CA GLU A 730 0.32 75.49 -15.32
C GLU A 730 1.59 75.81 -14.53
N PHE A 731 1.89 75.05 -13.47
CA PHE A 731 3.06 75.27 -12.63
C PHE A 731 4.38 75.10 -13.39
N ASN A 732 4.44 74.20 -14.37
CA ASN A 732 5.66 73.88 -15.13
C ASN A 732 5.53 74.21 -16.63
N ALA A 733 4.44 74.84 -17.07
CA ALA A 733 4.18 75.13 -18.47
C ALA A 733 5.36 75.86 -19.17
N GLY A 734 5.84 75.28 -20.27
CA GLY A 734 6.99 75.71 -21.05
C GLY A 734 8.35 75.24 -20.53
N SER A 735 8.39 74.36 -19.52
CA SER A 735 9.64 73.82 -18.93
C SER A 735 9.87 72.37 -19.35
N GLN A 736 11.14 71.98 -19.47
CA GLN A 736 11.55 70.60 -19.70
C GLN A 736 11.90 69.92 -18.37
N GLY A 737 11.48 68.67 -18.15
CA GLY A 737 11.77 67.89 -16.95
C GLY A 737 10.75 66.79 -16.67
N TYR A 738 10.87 66.15 -15.50
CA TYR A 738 9.94 65.13 -15.03
C TYR A 738 8.86 65.78 -14.14
N PHE A 739 7.66 65.96 -14.70
CA PHE A 739 6.61 66.75 -14.05
C PHE A 739 5.26 66.03 -14.05
N TYR A 740 4.46 66.26 -13.00
CA TYR A 740 3.09 65.75 -12.89
C TYR A 740 2.12 66.26 -13.97
N GLY A 741 2.45 67.39 -14.61
CA GLY A 741 1.65 68.00 -15.66
C GLY A 741 2.12 67.69 -17.07
N ASP A 742 3.18 66.88 -17.22
CA ASP A 742 3.62 66.33 -18.50
C ASP A 742 2.80 65.05 -18.74
N TYR A 743 1.64 65.23 -19.36
CA TYR A 743 0.65 64.17 -19.55
C TYR A 743 0.96 63.30 -20.76
N ASN A 744 1.71 63.81 -21.74
CA ASN A 744 2.16 63.01 -22.88
C ASN A 744 3.52 62.32 -22.65
N LEU A 745 4.21 62.63 -21.54
CA LEU A 745 5.49 62.05 -21.14
C LEU A 745 6.59 62.31 -22.20
N ASP A 746 6.59 63.48 -22.82
CA ASP A 746 7.59 63.88 -23.83
C ASP A 746 8.75 64.72 -23.24
N SER A 747 8.81 64.82 -21.91
CA SER A 747 9.70 65.66 -21.10
C SER A 747 9.38 67.15 -21.12
N GLN A 748 8.37 67.60 -21.88
CA GLN A 748 8.10 69.00 -22.12
C GLN A 748 6.66 69.35 -21.75
N ALA A 749 6.46 69.90 -20.55
CA ALA A 749 5.15 70.38 -20.11
C ALA A 749 4.67 71.57 -20.99
N ASP A 750 3.88 71.33 -22.04
CA ASP A 750 3.45 72.32 -23.03
C ASP A 750 1.96 72.22 -23.36
N ASN A 751 1.51 73.00 -24.35
CA ASN A 751 0.09 73.06 -24.65
C ASN A 751 -0.51 71.72 -25.14
N LYS A 752 0.29 70.75 -25.59
CA LYS A 752 -0.19 69.41 -25.98
C LYS A 752 -0.67 68.62 -24.77
N ASP A 753 0.06 68.65 -23.65
CA ASP A 753 -0.38 68.00 -22.40
C ASP A 753 -1.78 68.45 -21.99
N LYS A 754 -1.98 69.77 -22.02
CA LYS A 754 -3.26 70.35 -21.66
C LYS A 754 -4.32 70.09 -22.73
N ASN A 755 -4.06 70.45 -23.99
CA ASN A 755 -5.10 70.50 -25.02
C ASN A 755 -5.43 69.13 -25.62
N ASP A 756 -4.44 68.25 -25.69
CA ASP A 756 -4.55 66.97 -26.39
C ASP A 756 -4.80 65.82 -25.42
N ILE A 757 -4.39 65.94 -24.14
CA ILE A 757 -4.56 64.90 -23.12
C ILE A 757 -5.53 65.31 -22.00
N CYS A 758 -5.19 66.32 -21.18
CA CYS A 758 -5.96 66.66 -19.98
C CYS A 758 -7.38 67.19 -20.31
N VAL A 759 -7.51 68.21 -21.17
CA VAL A 759 -8.80 68.83 -21.51
C VAL A 759 -9.81 67.85 -22.11
N PRO A 760 -9.42 66.98 -23.08
CA PRO A 760 -10.33 65.97 -23.62
C PRO A 760 -10.85 64.96 -22.60
N ASN A 761 -10.10 64.74 -21.52
CA ASN A 761 -10.43 63.76 -20.48
C ASN A 761 -11.07 64.38 -19.23
N ILE A 762 -11.34 65.70 -19.21
CA ILE A 762 -12.03 66.34 -18.09
C ILE A 762 -13.41 65.71 -17.89
N GLY A 763 -13.66 65.24 -16.66
CA GLY A 763 -14.89 64.55 -16.26
C GLY A 763 -14.71 63.04 -16.08
N GLU A 764 -13.59 62.47 -16.52
CA GLU A 764 -13.27 61.07 -16.27
C GLU A 764 -12.75 60.86 -14.84
N SER A 765 -13.03 59.70 -14.26
CA SER A 765 -12.62 59.32 -12.92
C SER A 765 -12.19 57.85 -12.86
N SER A 766 -11.20 57.54 -12.04
CA SER A 766 -10.73 56.17 -11.86
C SER A 766 -11.86 55.26 -11.38
N GLN A 767 -11.87 54.03 -11.90
CA GLN A 767 -12.80 52.97 -11.47
C GLN A 767 -12.19 52.09 -10.36
N VAL A 768 -10.98 52.42 -9.91
CA VAL A 768 -10.33 51.78 -8.75
C VAL A 768 -11.01 52.29 -7.49
N ASN A 769 -11.46 51.38 -6.63
CA ASN A 769 -12.11 51.76 -5.38
C ASN A 769 -11.06 52.27 -4.38
N GLU A 770 -11.03 53.59 -4.19
CA GLU A 770 -10.13 54.31 -3.28
C GLU A 770 -10.94 55.12 -2.26
N PRO A 771 -10.46 55.27 -1.00
CA PRO A 771 -11.05 56.25 -0.10
C PRO A 771 -10.90 57.66 -0.69
N GLU A 772 -11.95 58.47 -0.55
CA GLU A 772 -12.02 59.84 -1.09
C GLU A 772 -10.77 60.64 -0.70
N LYS A 773 -9.86 60.86 -1.65
CA LYS A 773 -8.62 61.62 -1.44
C LYS A 773 -9.02 63.08 -1.34
N ALA A 774 -8.86 63.68 -0.16
CA ALA A 774 -9.25 65.07 0.09
C ALA A 774 -8.65 66.00 -0.98
N THR A 775 -9.51 66.70 -1.72
CA THR A 775 -9.11 67.74 -2.65
C THR A 775 -8.30 68.80 -1.89
N MET A 776 -7.06 69.06 -2.29
CA MET A 776 -6.33 70.25 -1.82
C MET A 776 -6.91 71.54 -2.45
N GLU A 777 -8.21 71.78 -2.30
CA GLU A 777 -8.79 73.12 -2.45
C GLU A 777 -8.57 73.91 -1.15
N ASN A 778 -7.32 74.33 -0.90
CA ASN A 778 -6.90 75.54 -0.17
C ASN A 778 -5.52 75.37 0.45
N ASN A 779 -4.48 75.71 -0.29
CA ASN A 779 -3.32 76.36 0.33
C ASN A 779 -2.84 77.53 -0.52
N SER A 780 -3.71 78.55 -0.64
CA SER A 780 -3.25 79.89 -0.96
C SER A 780 -2.42 80.43 0.22
N ARG A 781 -1.11 80.16 0.21
CA ARG A 781 -0.02 81.01 0.77
C ARG A 781 1.32 80.25 0.78
N PHE A 782 1.98 80.20 -0.37
CA PHE A 782 3.41 80.46 -0.41
C PHE A 782 3.65 81.55 -1.45
N LYS A 783 3.47 82.80 -1.00
CA LYS A 783 4.18 83.91 -1.64
C LYS A 783 5.65 83.74 -1.27
N LYS A 784 6.45 83.64 -2.31
CA LYS A 784 7.85 84.06 -2.42
C LYS A 784 8.19 85.17 -1.41
N ASP A 785 9.17 84.91 -0.56
CA ASP A 785 10.29 85.82 -0.32
C ASP A 785 11.56 85.11 -0.83
#